data_AF-A0A420MBM1-F1
#
_entry.id   AF-A0A420MBM1-F1
#
_cell.length_a   1.000
_cell.length_b   1.000
_cell.length_c   1.000
_cell.angle_alpha   90.00
_cell.angle_beta   90.00
_cell.angle_gamma   90.00
#
_symmetry.space_group_name_H-M   'P 1'
#
loop_
_entity.id
_entity.type
_entity.pdbx_description
1 polymer ?
#
loop_
_entity_poly.entity_id
_entity_poly.type
_entity_poly.pdbx_seq_one_letter_code
_entity_poly.pdbx_strand_id
1 'polypeptide(L)'
;MTSFKYKPIGLAGPAFRLLRLLKGDDDTIQCQLFESKLASPEYVRDYAALSYTWGSTYRPCDIMINGSKMTVTKNAYLALRDLRHKEKDRVLWIDALCIDQSNDRERGQQVQQMGSIYSEAERVIIWLGEATYDTDYVMHHMKQLEIEGIKNSSNAQDISDKQWVNIWLAMVHCLRADQKDLLVEGLRSLLRRSWFKRVWIIQEAANARAAEIVCGTKSVSASIFALMPSLLEIAPDLHCQPILDIMPGPLRNSSWWVKKRDLYTLLVKFCKSEATDPRDNIYALLGISSDACDTNLLKANYEKDLQDIIFDTTSFLLNFNELDSPVSRFFDWTLPEFLGNLNALANEVLKCAMIIGHEALVKLLIVRDDVDANIKASSKTPLSWAAENGHEAVVKLLLETGKVDVDSKDNDGRTPLSWAAENGHEAVVKLLLETGKVDVDLKNKYGRTPLSWAAMSGYEAVVKLLLETGKVDVDSKDNDGQTPLSRAAENGHEAVVKLLLETGKVDVDSKDNEGQTPLSWAAENGHEAVVKLLLEAGKVDVDSKDNDGQTPLSRAAARGYAAVVKLLLETGKVDVDSKDNDGRTPLWWAASWEGNEAVIKLLLKTGKVDVDSKDNGGRTPLSGAASWGNEAVIKLLLKTGKVDVDSKDNDGRTPLWWAAENGHEAVVKLLLEAGKVDVDSKDNDGQTPLSRAASWGGNEAVIKLLLETGKVDVDSKDNDGRTPLLRAAENGHEAVVKLLQSFIAT
;
A
#
# COMPACT_ATOMS: atom_id res chain seq x y z
N MET A 1 6.76 -30.09 54.94
CA MET A 1 7.65 -30.69 53.92
C MET A 1 8.16 -29.58 53.03
N THR A 2 9.47 -29.50 52.83
CA THR A 2 10.13 -28.51 51.98
C THR A 2 9.71 -28.72 50.52
N SER A 3 9.39 -27.63 49.81
CA SER A 3 9.15 -27.69 48.37
C SER A 3 10.44 -28.08 47.65
N PHE A 4 10.31 -28.90 46.61
CA PHE A 4 11.44 -29.29 45.77
C PHE A 4 12.13 -28.07 45.16
N LYS A 5 13.47 -28.06 45.17
CA LYS A 5 14.31 -27.06 44.51
C LYS A 5 15.31 -27.75 43.61
N TYR A 6 15.45 -27.28 42.37
CA TYR A 6 16.44 -27.79 41.43
C TYR A 6 17.86 -27.46 41.90
N LYS A 7 18.78 -28.41 41.71
CA LYS A 7 20.21 -28.15 41.83
C LYS A 7 20.72 -27.54 40.52
N PRO A 8 21.49 -26.44 40.53
CA PRO A 8 22.06 -25.87 39.31
C PRO A 8 22.89 -26.92 38.55
N ILE A 9 22.81 -26.90 37.22
CA ILE A 9 23.65 -27.71 36.32
C ILE A 9 24.65 -26.82 35.59
N GLY A 10 25.77 -27.39 35.17
CA GLY A 10 26.82 -26.66 34.45
C GLY A 10 26.38 -26.25 33.04
N LEU A 11 25.88 -25.02 32.89
CA LEU A 11 25.36 -24.49 31.61
C LEU A 11 26.44 -24.24 30.54
N ALA A 12 27.72 -24.48 30.84
CA ALA A 12 28.85 -24.31 29.91
C ALA A 12 29.22 -25.60 29.14
N GLY A 13 28.58 -26.74 29.45
CA GLY A 13 28.81 -28.02 28.79
C GLY A 13 27.51 -28.77 28.52
N PRO A 14 27.55 -29.97 27.91
CA PRO A 14 26.37 -30.72 27.49
C PRO A 14 25.70 -31.46 28.66
N ALA A 15 25.50 -30.78 29.79
CA ALA A 15 24.93 -31.36 31.00
C ALA A 15 23.39 -31.31 30.95
N PHE A 16 22.74 -32.38 31.40
CA PHE A 16 21.29 -32.49 31.54
C PHE A 16 20.93 -33.36 32.74
N ARG A 17 19.65 -33.41 33.15
CA ARG A 17 19.21 -34.26 34.28
C ARG A 17 18.45 -35.49 33.79
N LEU A 18 18.54 -36.57 34.55
CA LEU A 18 17.76 -37.79 34.37
C LEU A 18 16.96 -38.08 35.64
N LEU A 19 15.77 -38.63 35.44
CA LEU A 19 14.85 -39.07 36.49
C LEU A 19 14.92 -40.59 36.63
N ARG A 20 15.38 -41.09 37.77
CA ARG A 20 15.22 -42.49 38.15
C ARG A 20 13.88 -42.66 38.84
N LEU A 21 12.94 -43.31 38.17
CA LEU A 21 11.67 -43.78 38.73
C LEU A 21 11.94 -45.06 39.52
N LEU A 22 11.74 -45.00 40.84
CA LEU A 22 12.03 -46.13 41.72
C LEU A 22 10.95 -47.19 41.62
N LYS A 23 11.36 -48.46 41.69
CA LYS A 23 10.43 -49.58 41.70
C LYS A 23 9.43 -49.53 42.86
N GLY A 24 8.30 -50.21 42.69
CA GLY A 24 7.32 -50.43 43.76
C GLY A 24 5.89 -50.40 43.26
N ASP A 25 4.97 -50.75 44.17
CA ASP A 25 3.54 -50.89 43.95
C ASP A 25 2.70 -50.02 44.90
N ASP A 26 3.35 -49.17 45.69
CA ASP A 26 2.71 -48.21 46.57
C ASP A 26 2.15 -47.00 45.80
N ASP A 27 1.11 -46.37 46.35
CA ASP A 27 0.46 -45.19 45.76
C ASP A 27 1.39 -43.98 45.65
N THR A 28 2.47 -43.95 46.43
CA THR A 28 3.43 -42.84 46.44
C THR A 28 4.54 -43.10 45.41
N ILE A 29 4.55 -42.31 44.34
CA ILE A 29 5.60 -42.40 43.32
C ILE A 29 6.89 -41.76 43.86
N GLN A 30 7.93 -42.58 44.01
CA GLN A 30 9.26 -42.18 44.46
C GLN A 30 10.23 -42.08 43.28
N CYS A 31 10.96 -40.97 43.20
CA CYS A 31 11.88 -40.65 42.12
C CYS A 31 13.20 -40.07 42.66
N GLN A 32 14.26 -40.20 41.87
CA GLN A 32 15.55 -39.52 42.10
C GLN A 32 15.96 -38.73 40.87
N LEU A 33 16.37 -37.48 41.06
CA LEU A 33 16.85 -36.61 39.97
C LEU A 33 18.37 -36.42 40.09
N PHE A 34 19.11 -36.74 39.04
CA PHE A 34 20.58 -36.69 39.01
C PHE A 34 21.12 -36.10 37.69
N GLU A 35 22.32 -35.53 37.74
CA GLU A 35 23.00 -34.93 36.57
C GLU A 35 23.65 -36.01 35.69
N SER A 36 23.62 -35.77 34.39
CA SER A 36 24.24 -36.55 33.31
C SER A 36 24.86 -35.58 32.30
N LYS A 37 25.73 -36.06 31.42
CA LYS A 37 26.39 -35.25 30.37
C LYS A 37 26.33 -35.99 29.05
N LEU A 38 25.98 -35.37 27.92
CA LEU A 38 26.10 -36.01 26.58
C LEU A 38 27.57 -36.39 26.35
N ALA A 39 27.83 -37.60 25.82
CA ALA A 39 29.19 -38.12 25.59
C ALA A 39 29.35 -38.59 24.14
N SER A 40 30.59 -38.85 23.72
CA SER A 40 30.93 -39.23 22.34
C SER A 40 30.05 -40.39 21.81
N PRO A 41 29.70 -40.40 20.51
CA PRO A 41 28.62 -41.18 19.88
C PRO A 41 28.71 -42.73 19.96
N GLU A 42 29.72 -43.29 20.62
CA GLU A 42 30.02 -44.73 20.62
C GLU A 42 29.35 -45.54 21.75
N TYR A 43 28.57 -44.91 22.65
CA TYR A 43 27.85 -45.60 23.74
C TYR A 43 26.35 -45.26 23.77
N VAL A 44 25.49 -46.27 23.64
CA VAL A 44 24.05 -46.16 23.95
C VAL A 44 23.90 -46.02 25.45
N ARG A 45 23.11 -45.05 25.92
CA ARG A 45 22.83 -44.88 27.35
C ARG A 45 21.57 -45.65 27.75
N ASP A 46 21.60 -46.24 28.95
CA ASP A 46 20.48 -46.97 29.55
C ASP A 46 19.39 -46.02 30.11
N TYR A 47 18.79 -45.19 29.26
CA TYR A 47 17.59 -44.43 29.62
C TYR A 47 16.60 -44.34 28.46
N ALA A 48 15.32 -44.17 28.80
CA ALA A 48 14.25 -43.88 27.84
C ALA A 48 13.81 -42.43 27.97
N ALA A 49 13.37 -41.80 26.89
CA ALA A 49 12.75 -40.47 26.95
C ALA A 49 11.22 -40.63 26.98
N LEU A 50 10.53 -39.91 27.87
CA LEU A 50 9.07 -39.90 27.93
C LEU A 50 8.52 -38.71 27.16
N SER A 51 7.76 -39.01 26.11
CA SER A 51 6.96 -38.05 25.35
C SER A 51 5.51 -38.11 25.80
N TYR A 52 4.96 -37.00 26.28
CA TYR A 52 3.56 -36.95 26.73
C TYR A 52 2.97 -35.55 26.61
N THR A 53 1.65 -35.44 26.65
CA THR A 53 0.97 -34.14 26.66
C THR A 53 0.88 -33.57 28.06
N TRP A 54 1.37 -32.35 28.24
CA TRP A 54 1.30 -31.67 29.54
C TRP A 54 -0.15 -31.41 29.99
N GLY A 55 -1.02 -31.05 29.04
CA GLY A 55 -2.44 -30.78 29.29
C GLY A 55 -2.63 -29.47 30.06
N SER A 56 -3.34 -29.53 31.19
CA SER A 56 -3.58 -28.36 32.06
C SER A 56 -2.33 -27.95 32.85
N THR A 57 -2.16 -26.65 33.11
CA THR A 57 -1.14 -26.12 34.04
C THR A 57 -1.42 -26.47 35.50
N TYR A 58 -2.64 -26.95 35.80
CA TYR A 58 -3.02 -27.43 37.11
C TYR A 58 -2.28 -28.73 37.46
N ARG A 59 -1.58 -28.73 38.61
CA ARG A 59 -0.74 -29.84 39.09
C ARG A 59 -1.31 -30.42 40.39
N PRO A 60 -2.38 -31.25 40.33
CA PRO A 60 -3.06 -31.78 41.51
C PRO A 60 -2.34 -32.95 42.18
N CYS A 61 -1.40 -33.59 41.50
CA CYS A 61 -0.81 -34.85 41.94
C CYS A 61 0.57 -34.62 42.54
N ASP A 62 0.92 -35.39 43.55
CA ASP A 62 2.19 -35.28 44.26
C ASP A 62 3.10 -36.47 43.96
N ILE A 63 4.37 -36.17 43.70
CA ILE A 63 5.44 -37.18 43.64
C ILE A 63 6.59 -36.76 44.54
N MET A 64 7.39 -37.74 44.96
CA MET A 64 8.56 -37.52 45.82
C MET A 64 9.82 -37.57 44.97
N ILE A 65 10.55 -36.44 44.86
CA ILE A 65 11.85 -36.38 44.17
C ILE A 65 12.95 -36.10 45.19
N ASN A 66 13.94 -36.99 45.27
CA ASN A 66 15.07 -36.88 46.21
C ASN A 66 14.59 -36.64 47.67
N GLY A 67 13.48 -37.27 48.07
CA GLY A 67 12.87 -37.11 49.39
C GLY A 67 12.09 -35.82 49.62
N SER A 68 11.94 -34.96 48.60
CA SER A 68 11.15 -33.72 48.66
C SER A 68 9.91 -33.80 47.78
N LYS A 69 8.84 -33.10 48.19
CA LYS A 69 7.55 -33.12 47.50
C LYS A 69 7.58 -32.20 46.27
N MET A 70 7.11 -32.70 45.13
CA MET A 70 6.92 -31.92 43.89
C MET A 70 5.52 -32.20 43.29
N THR A 71 4.84 -31.14 42.87
CA THR A 71 3.53 -31.25 42.22
C THR A 71 3.69 -31.48 40.71
N VAL A 72 2.87 -32.38 40.16
CA VAL A 72 2.84 -32.74 38.73
C VAL A 72 1.40 -32.78 38.21
N THR A 73 1.24 -32.72 36.89
CA THR A 73 -0.06 -32.84 36.25
C THR A 73 -0.61 -34.26 36.41
N LYS A 74 -1.94 -34.41 36.33
CA LYS A 74 -2.58 -35.74 36.38
C LYS A 74 -2.01 -36.66 35.30
N ASN A 75 -1.80 -36.16 34.07
CA ASN A 75 -1.27 -36.98 32.98
C ASN A 75 0.15 -37.49 33.23
N ALA A 76 1.03 -36.63 33.77
CA ALA A 76 2.39 -37.01 34.14
C ALA A 76 2.39 -38.06 35.27
N TYR A 77 1.53 -37.89 36.28
CA TYR A 77 1.40 -38.86 37.37
C TYR A 77 0.94 -40.23 36.85
N LEU A 78 -0.08 -40.26 35.97
CA LEU A 78 -0.57 -41.50 35.38
C LEU A 78 0.48 -42.20 34.51
N ALA A 79 1.22 -41.44 33.69
CA ALA A 79 2.32 -41.98 32.90
C ALA A 79 3.40 -42.59 33.79
N LEU A 80 3.82 -41.90 34.86
CA LEU A 80 4.80 -42.43 35.81
C LEU A 80 4.30 -43.67 36.54
N ARG A 81 3.03 -43.68 36.98
CA ARG A 81 2.39 -44.82 37.64
C ARG A 81 2.40 -46.05 36.74
N ASP A 82 1.98 -45.91 35.49
CA ASP A 82 1.83 -47.05 34.57
C ASP A 82 3.18 -47.51 33.98
N LEU A 83 4.20 -46.64 33.95
CA LEU A 83 5.57 -46.99 33.55
C LEU A 83 6.44 -47.53 34.69
N ARG A 84 5.99 -47.42 35.94
CA ARG A 84 6.68 -47.91 37.13
C ARG A 84 6.63 -49.43 37.18
N HIS A 85 7.80 -50.05 37.24
CA HIS A 85 7.90 -51.50 37.42
C HIS A 85 7.89 -51.87 38.90
N LYS A 86 7.36 -53.05 39.22
CA LYS A 86 7.39 -53.59 40.58
C LYS A 86 8.80 -53.98 41.04
N GLU A 87 9.60 -54.50 40.11
CA GLU A 87 10.87 -55.18 40.44
C GLU A 87 12.13 -54.41 40.06
N LYS A 88 12.05 -53.45 39.13
CA LYS A 88 13.22 -52.70 38.64
C LYS A 88 12.99 -51.19 38.57
N ASP A 89 14.04 -50.43 38.86
CA ASP A 89 14.03 -49.00 38.61
C ASP A 89 14.06 -48.73 37.10
N ARG A 90 13.52 -47.58 36.70
CA ARG A 90 13.56 -47.10 35.32
C ARG A 90 14.20 -45.73 35.28
N VAL A 91 15.13 -45.51 34.37
CA VAL A 91 15.71 -44.18 34.12
C VAL A 91 14.99 -43.54 32.95
N LEU A 92 14.47 -42.34 33.17
CA LEU A 92 13.68 -41.56 32.24
C LEU A 92 14.28 -40.17 32.06
N TRP A 93 14.23 -39.66 30.83
CA TRP A 93 14.30 -38.23 30.57
C TRP A 93 12.89 -37.69 30.32
N ILE A 94 12.51 -36.65 31.07
CA ILE A 94 11.18 -36.03 30.98
C ILE A 94 11.39 -34.52 31.00
N ASP A 95 11.10 -33.85 29.90
CA ASP A 95 11.25 -32.40 29.72
C ASP A 95 10.70 -31.58 30.91
N ALA A 96 9.50 -31.90 31.37
CA ALA A 96 8.79 -31.19 32.43
C ALA A 96 9.44 -31.32 33.82
N LEU A 97 10.24 -32.37 34.04
CA LEU A 97 10.79 -32.71 35.36
C LEU A 97 12.32 -32.67 35.40
N CYS A 98 12.99 -32.83 34.26
CA CYS A 98 14.45 -32.82 34.16
C CYS A 98 15.00 -31.41 33.91
N ILE A 99 14.19 -30.53 33.33
CA ILE A 99 14.53 -29.13 33.06
C ILE A 99 13.88 -28.24 34.12
N ASP A 100 14.65 -27.31 34.68
CA ASP A 100 14.11 -26.26 35.53
C ASP A 100 13.36 -25.24 34.67
N GLN A 101 12.04 -25.42 34.58
CA GLN A 101 11.14 -24.59 33.79
C GLN A 101 11.08 -23.12 34.26
N SER A 102 11.60 -22.80 35.45
CA SER A 102 11.65 -21.44 35.98
C SER A 102 12.92 -20.66 35.61
N ASN A 103 13.88 -21.31 34.96
CA ASN A 103 15.15 -20.72 34.56
C ASN A 103 15.25 -20.65 33.03
N ASP A 104 15.01 -19.48 32.46
CA ASP A 104 14.99 -19.28 31.00
C ASP A 104 16.33 -19.64 30.32
N ARG A 105 17.47 -19.40 30.99
CA ARG A 105 18.79 -19.72 30.46
C ARG A 105 19.02 -21.23 30.40
N GLU A 106 18.61 -21.95 31.44
CA GLU A 106 18.64 -23.42 31.44
C GLU A 106 17.67 -23.97 30.38
N ARG A 107 16.43 -23.47 30.35
CA ARG A 107 15.42 -23.90 29.37
C ARG A 107 15.91 -23.73 27.93
N GLY A 108 16.43 -22.56 27.58
CA GLY A 108 16.97 -22.29 26.24
C GLY A 108 18.11 -23.23 25.86
N GLN A 109 19.06 -23.46 26.78
CA GLN A 109 20.19 -24.37 26.53
C GLN A 109 19.76 -25.84 26.42
N GLN A 110 18.80 -26.29 27.24
CA GLN A 110 18.29 -27.67 27.20
C GLN A 110 17.44 -27.92 25.95
N VAL A 111 16.65 -26.94 25.52
CA VAL A 111 15.91 -27.00 24.25
C VAL A 111 16.85 -27.17 23.06
N GLN A 112 17.97 -26.45 23.02
CA GLN A 112 18.99 -26.62 21.98
C GLN A 112 19.65 -28.00 21.99
N GLN A 113 19.71 -28.66 23.14
CA GLN A 113 20.27 -30.02 23.29
C GLN A 113 19.22 -31.13 23.13
N MET A 114 17.94 -30.77 23.03
CA MET A 114 16.83 -31.73 23.09
C MET A 114 16.93 -32.78 21.98
N GLY A 115 17.28 -32.38 20.76
CA GLY A 115 17.49 -33.33 19.66
C GLY A 115 18.56 -34.37 19.97
N SER A 116 19.70 -33.93 20.51
CA SER A 116 20.79 -34.83 20.93
C SER A 116 20.35 -35.77 22.06
N ILE A 117 19.62 -35.26 23.04
CA ILE A 117 19.09 -36.07 24.15
C ILE A 117 18.18 -37.18 23.60
N TYR A 118 17.16 -36.84 22.81
CA TYR A 118 16.27 -37.85 22.22
C TYR A 118 17.02 -38.85 21.32
N SER A 119 18.06 -38.40 20.62
CA SER A 119 18.88 -39.27 19.77
C SER A 119 19.80 -40.24 20.54
N GLU A 120 20.17 -39.92 21.79
CA GLU A 120 20.99 -40.80 22.65
C GLU A 120 20.15 -41.78 23.48
N ALA A 121 18.85 -41.54 23.62
CA ALA A 121 17.94 -42.41 24.36
C ALA A 121 17.84 -43.80 23.69
N GLU A 122 17.74 -44.86 24.51
CA GLU A 122 17.52 -46.22 24.03
C GLU A 122 16.21 -46.32 23.24
N ARG A 123 15.18 -45.63 23.73
CA ARG A 123 13.86 -45.53 23.11
C ARG A 123 13.10 -44.30 23.58
N VAL A 124 12.13 -43.87 22.78
CA VAL A 124 11.15 -42.84 23.15
C VAL A 124 9.81 -43.49 23.45
N ILE A 125 9.28 -43.27 24.65
CA ILE A 125 7.99 -43.77 25.10
C ILE A 125 6.98 -42.66 24.87
N ILE A 126 6.02 -42.88 23.96
CA ILE A 126 4.96 -41.94 23.62
C ILE A 126 3.70 -42.30 24.39
N TRP A 127 3.38 -41.51 25.41
CA TRP A 127 2.21 -41.71 26.26
C TRP A 127 0.99 -40.92 25.73
N LEU A 128 -0.04 -41.66 25.29
CA LEU A 128 -1.29 -41.10 24.73
C LEU A 128 -2.42 -40.94 25.76
N GLY A 129 -2.14 -41.22 27.04
CA GLY A 129 -3.10 -41.11 28.14
C GLY A 129 -3.80 -42.42 28.51
N GLU A 130 -4.81 -42.31 29.36
CA GLU A 130 -5.63 -43.45 29.78
C GLU A 130 -6.38 -44.07 28.61
N ALA A 131 -6.50 -45.40 28.67
CA ALA A 131 -7.24 -46.18 27.70
C ALA A 131 -8.75 -46.11 27.98
N THR A 132 -9.51 -45.85 26.93
CA THR A 132 -10.95 -46.08 26.83
C THR A 132 -11.20 -47.48 26.26
N TYR A 133 -12.43 -47.97 26.29
CA TYR A 133 -12.75 -49.31 25.78
C TYR A 133 -12.32 -49.52 24.32
N ASP A 134 -12.60 -48.55 23.45
CA ASP A 134 -12.23 -48.53 22.02
C ASP A 134 -10.71 -48.46 21.80
N THR A 135 -10.01 -47.59 22.53
CA THR A 135 -8.55 -47.45 22.40
C THR A 135 -7.81 -48.65 22.98
N ASP A 136 -8.30 -49.23 24.06
CA ASP A 136 -7.79 -50.48 24.65
C ASP A 136 -7.97 -51.67 23.69
N TYR A 137 -9.11 -51.71 22.97
CA TYR A 137 -9.44 -52.73 21.97
C TYR A 137 -8.51 -52.65 20.77
N VAL A 138 -8.29 -51.47 20.18
CA VAL A 138 -7.38 -51.33 19.04
C VAL A 138 -5.93 -51.60 19.44
N MET A 139 -5.47 -51.11 20.59
CA MET A 139 -4.12 -51.35 21.10
C MET A 139 -3.85 -52.85 21.33
N HIS A 140 -4.86 -53.61 21.76
CA HIS A 140 -4.75 -55.06 21.85
C HIS A 140 -4.50 -55.71 20.49
N HIS A 141 -5.27 -55.34 19.46
CA HIS A 141 -5.13 -55.91 18.12
C HIS A 141 -3.82 -55.51 17.45
N MET A 142 -3.37 -54.27 17.65
CA MET A 142 -2.04 -53.82 17.22
C MET A 142 -0.93 -54.63 17.89
N LYS A 143 -1.06 -54.94 19.18
CA LYS A 143 -0.09 -55.77 19.89
C LYS A 143 -0.08 -57.22 19.40
N GLN A 144 -1.25 -57.78 19.07
CA GLN A 144 -1.32 -59.10 18.45
C GLN A 144 -0.67 -59.09 17.06
N LEU A 145 -0.88 -58.03 16.27
CA LEU A 145 -0.24 -57.89 14.96
C LEU A 145 1.28 -57.86 15.08
N GLU A 146 1.80 -57.10 16.05
CA GLU A 146 3.23 -57.06 16.36
C GLU A 146 3.78 -58.46 16.72
N ILE A 147 3.08 -59.20 17.59
CA ILE A 147 3.47 -60.55 18.01
C ILE A 147 3.45 -61.53 16.83
N GLU A 148 2.40 -61.51 16.01
CA GLU A 148 2.28 -62.37 14.83
C GLU A 148 3.33 -62.02 13.77
N GLY A 149 3.69 -60.74 13.62
CA GLY A 149 4.81 -60.32 12.78
C GLY A 149 6.13 -60.94 13.24
N ILE A 150 6.45 -60.85 14.53
CA ILE A 150 7.67 -61.43 15.12
C ILE A 150 7.71 -62.97 14.99
N LYS A 151 6.56 -63.64 14.99
CA LYS A 151 6.49 -65.09 14.76
C LYS A 151 6.80 -65.46 13.30
N ASN A 152 6.41 -64.61 12.34
CA ASN A 152 6.59 -64.85 10.90
C ASN A 152 7.95 -64.37 10.35
N SER A 153 8.72 -63.60 11.13
CA SER A 153 10.08 -63.17 10.80
C SER A 153 10.87 -62.89 12.08
N SER A 154 12.15 -63.29 12.13
CA SER A 154 13.04 -63.01 13.27
C SER A 154 13.18 -61.52 13.61
N ASN A 155 12.82 -60.63 12.69
CA ASN A 155 12.74 -59.18 12.91
C ASN A 155 11.53 -58.57 12.18
N ALA A 156 10.75 -57.73 12.86
CA ALA A 156 9.56 -57.07 12.31
C ALA A 156 9.89 -56.03 11.20
N GLN A 157 11.16 -55.60 11.12
CA GLN A 157 11.66 -54.67 10.10
C GLN A 157 11.88 -55.31 8.71
N ASP A 158 11.96 -56.64 8.62
CA ASP A 158 12.22 -57.37 7.36
C ASP A 158 10.93 -57.82 6.64
N ILE A 159 9.76 -57.50 7.20
CA ILE A 159 8.46 -57.89 6.66
C ILE A 159 8.00 -56.83 5.65
N SER A 160 7.79 -57.25 4.40
CA SER A 160 7.29 -56.38 3.34
C SER A 160 5.85 -55.91 3.61
N ASP A 161 5.46 -54.76 3.05
CA ASP A 161 4.11 -54.21 3.20
C ASP A 161 3.00 -55.21 2.81
N LYS A 162 3.23 -56.02 1.76
CA LYS A 162 2.30 -57.09 1.34
C LYS A 162 2.14 -58.18 2.39
N GLN A 163 3.20 -58.51 3.11
CA GLN A 163 3.14 -59.51 4.18
C GLN A 163 2.38 -58.95 5.39
N TRP A 164 2.58 -57.68 5.76
CA TRP A 164 1.79 -57.04 6.82
C TRP A 164 0.30 -57.02 6.50
N VAL A 165 -0.08 -56.70 5.26
CA VAL A 165 -1.48 -56.75 4.81
C VAL A 165 -2.04 -58.17 4.93
N ASN A 166 -1.30 -59.20 4.52
CA ASN A 166 -1.77 -60.58 4.61
C ASN A 166 -1.95 -61.05 6.06
N ILE A 167 -1.00 -60.74 6.94
CA ILE A 167 -1.10 -61.07 8.38
C ILE A 167 -2.32 -60.35 8.97
N TRP A 168 -2.49 -59.07 8.66
CA TRP A 168 -3.63 -58.28 9.12
C TRP A 168 -4.97 -58.86 8.64
N LEU A 169 -5.10 -59.14 7.33
CA LEU A 169 -6.32 -59.73 6.76
C LEU A 169 -6.67 -61.07 7.41
N ALA A 170 -5.67 -61.92 7.68
CA ALA A 170 -5.88 -63.19 8.37
C ALA A 170 -6.39 -62.99 9.81
N MET A 171 -5.86 -61.99 10.53
CA MET A 171 -6.30 -61.66 11.89
C MET A 171 -7.72 -61.11 11.94
N VAL A 172 -8.10 -60.24 11.00
CA VAL A 172 -9.40 -59.55 11.02
C VAL A 172 -10.50 -60.26 10.22
N HIS A 173 -10.18 -61.36 9.51
CA HIS A 173 -11.14 -62.12 8.71
C HIS A 173 -12.35 -62.61 9.53
N CYS A 174 -12.13 -63.01 10.79
CA CYS A 174 -13.15 -63.51 11.69
C CYS A 174 -13.90 -62.44 12.49
N LEU A 175 -13.53 -61.16 12.34
CA LEU A 175 -14.19 -60.05 13.05
C LEU A 175 -15.50 -59.66 12.38
N ARG A 176 -16.54 -59.43 13.20
CA ARG A 176 -17.82 -58.89 12.74
C ARG A 176 -17.68 -57.41 12.35
N ALA A 177 -18.67 -56.88 11.63
CA ALA A 177 -18.67 -55.47 11.19
C ALA A 177 -18.56 -54.48 12.37
N ASP A 178 -19.32 -54.71 13.46
CA ASP A 178 -19.26 -53.91 14.70
C ASP A 178 -17.85 -53.84 15.30
N GLN A 179 -17.12 -54.96 15.24
CA GLN A 179 -15.77 -55.07 15.76
C GLN A 179 -14.74 -54.36 14.86
N LYS A 180 -14.94 -54.39 13.54
CA LYS A 180 -14.10 -53.63 12.59
C LYS A 180 -14.31 -52.12 12.77
N ASP A 181 -15.55 -51.68 12.98
CA ASP A 181 -15.87 -50.28 13.27
C ASP A 181 -15.22 -49.81 14.58
N LEU A 182 -15.18 -50.67 15.62
CA LEU A 182 -14.48 -50.41 16.88
C LEU A 182 -12.96 -50.22 16.70
N LEU A 183 -12.31 -50.96 15.79
CA LEU A 183 -10.90 -50.75 15.47
C LEU A 183 -10.67 -49.38 14.83
N VAL A 184 -11.55 -49.00 13.91
CA VAL A 184 -11.49 -47.73 13.20
C VAL A 184 -11.69 -46.56 14.16
N GLU A 185 -12.73 -46.61 14.99
CA GLU A 185 -13.02 -45.53 15.93
C GLU A 185 -11.96 -45.44 17.04
N GLY A 186 -11.46 -46.58 17.53
CA GLY A 186 -10.35 -46.63 18.47
C GLY A 186 -9.09 -45.98 17.91
N LEU A 187 -8.72 -46.26 16.65
CA LEU A 187 -7.57 -45.60 16.03
C LEU A 187 -7.80 -44.11 15.82
N ARG A 188 -8.99 -43.68 15.38
CA ARG A 188 -9.34 -42.24 15.28
C ARG A 188 -9.24 -41.55 16.63
N SER A 189 -9.71 -42.18 17.70
CA SER A 189 -9.63 -41.69 19.08
C SER A 189 -8.18 -41.51 19.55
N LEU A 190 -7.27 -42.42 19.15
CA LEU A 190 -5.83 -42.28 19.41
C LEU A 190 -5.19 -41.15 18.59
N LEU A 191 -5.50 -41.04 17.30
CA LEU A 191 -4.95 -40.01 16.41
C LEU A 191 -5.47 -38.59 16.74
N ARG A 192 -6.65 -38.47 17.34
CA ARG A 192 -7.21 -37.19 17.81
C ARG A 192 -6.68 -36.72 19.16
N ARG A 193 -5.83 -37.52 19.83
CA ARG A 193 -5.21 -37.11 21.10
C ARG A 193 -4.37 -35.86 20.88
N SER A 194 -4.38 -34.96 21.87
CA SER A 194 -3.65 -33.68 21.82
C SER A 194 -2.13 -33.82 21.62
N TRP A 195 -1.59 -35.04 21.73
CA TRP A 195 -0.18 -35.32 21.48
C TRP A 195 0.20 -35.00 20.04
N PHE A 196 -0.63 -35.41 19.07
CA PHE A 196 -0.41 -35.17 17.65
C PHE A 196 -0.49 -33.68 17.26
N LYS A 197 -1.01 -32.83 18.13
CA LYS A 197 -1.12 -31.40 17.86
C LYS A 197 0.16 -30.64 18.21
N ARG A 198 0.99 -31.14 19.12
CA ARG A 198 2.13 -30.36 19.64
C ARG A 198 3.24 -30.21 18.61
N VAL A 199 3.94 -29.07 18.59
CA VAL A 199 5.12 -28.93 17.72
C VAL A 199 6.34 -29.70 18.26
N TRP A 200 6.54 -29.70 19.58
CA TRP A 200 7.75 -30.29 20.17
C TRP A 200 7.87 -31.80 19.93
N ILE A 201 6.75 -32.51 19.76
CA ILE A 201 6.75 -33.95 19.49
C ILE A 201 7.46 -34.33 18.19
N ILE A 202 7.64 -33.37 17.27
CA ILE A 202 8.37 -33.58 16.03
C ILE A 202 9.84 -33.92 16.34
N GLN A 203 10.48 -33.18 17.26
CA GLN A 203 11.84 -33.47 17.73
C GLN A 203 11.92 -34.84 18.43
N GLU A 204 10.86 -35.20 19.17
CA GLU A 204 10.79 -36.43 19.96
C GLU A 204 10.65 -37.67 19.07
N ALA A 205 9.77 -37.60 18.06
CA ALA A 205 9.55 -38.69 17.11
C ALA A 205 10.68 -38.78 16.07
N ALA A 206 11.14 -37.64 15.55
CA ALA A 206 12.20 -37.60 14.53
C ALA A 206 13.55 -38.09 15.06
N ASN A 207 13.97 -37.67 16.25
CA ASN A 207 15.30 -38.06 16.75
C ASN A 207 15.31 -39.44 17.41
N ALA A 208 14.14 -40.05 17.65
CA ALA A 208 14.05 -41.38 18.22
C ALA A 208 14.75 -42.44 17.36
N ARG A 209 15.60 -43.26 17.99
CA ARG A 209 16.14 -44.50 17.38
C ARG A 209 15.09 -45.60 17.32
N ALA A 210 14.32 -45.72 18.39
CA ALA A 210 13.17 -46.60 18.54
C ALA A 210 12.09 -45.85 19.32
N ALA A 211 10.82 -46.10 19.01
CA ALA A 211 9.71 -45.51 19.73
C ALA A 211 8.61 -46.53 20.04
N GLU A 212 7.96 -46.34 21.18
CA GLU A 212 6.89 -47.19 21.69
C GLU A 212 5.67 -46.32 22.02
N ILE A 213 4.51 -46.66 21.46
CA ILE A 213 3.25 -46.00 21.76
C ILE A 213 2.59 -46.71 22.93
N VAL A 214 2.22 -45.95 23.97
CA VAL A 214 1.61 -46.45 25.19
C VAL A 214 0.27 -45.76 25.43
N CYS A 215 -0.76 -46.55 25.71
CA CYS A 215 -2.08 -46.07 26.12
C CYS A 215 -2.62 -46.98 27.21
N GLY A 216 -2.86 -46.41 28.40
CA GLY A 216 -3.12 -47.19 29.62
C GLY A 216 -1.99 -48.18 29.89
N THR A 217 -2.33 -49.46 30.06
CA THR A 217 -1.36 -50.52 30.38
C THR A 217 -0.77 -51.24 29.16
N LYS A 218 -1.22 -50.88 27.94
CA LYS A 218 -0.80 -51.53 26.70
C LYS A 218 0.20 -50.68 25.94
N SER A 219 1.14 -51.36 25.28
CA SER A 219 2.14 -50.74 24.42
C SER A 219 2.37 -51.50 23.12
N VAL A 220 2.71 -50.75 22.07
CA VAL A 220 3.06 -51.27 20.75
C VAL A 220 4.19 -50.43 20.14
N SER A 221 5.05 -51.01 19.31
CA SER A 221 6.04 -50.22 18.57
C SER A 221 5.40 -49.15 17.69
N ALA A 222 6.10 -48.01 17.57
CA ALA A 222 5.68 -46.91 16.70
C ALA A 222 5.61 -47.31 15.22
N SER A 223 6.43 -48.29 14.79
CA SER A 223 6.39 -48.84 13.44
C SER A 223 5.04 -49.48 13.12
N ILE A 224 4.54 -50.34 14.03
CA ILE A 224 3.22 -50.96 13.86
C ILE A 224 2.12 -49.92 13.95
N PHE A 225 2.20 -49.01 14.92
CA PHE A 225 1.21 -47.94 15.06
C PHE A 225 1.08 -47.08 13.79
N ALA A 226 2.21 -46.72 13.16
CA ALA A 226 2.23 -45.92 11.93
C ALA A 226 1.68 -46.66 10.70
N LEU A 227 1.75 -47.99 10.66
CA LEU A 227 1.19 -48.82 9.59
C LEU A 227 -0.34 -48.98 9.67
N MET A 228 -0.91 -48.86 10.88
CA MET A 228 -2.32 -49.15 11.12
C MET A 228 -3.33 -48.32 10.32
N PRO A 229 -3.13 -47.01 10.07
CA PRO A 229 -4.03 -46.25 9.21
C PRO A 229 -4.14 -46.83 7.80
N SER A 230 -3.03 -47.28 7.22
CA SER A 230 -3.03 -47.92 5.90
C SER A 230 -3.74 -49.27 5.90
N LEU A 231 -3.57 -50.07 6.95
CA LEU A 231 -4.21 -51.38 7.10
C LEU A 231 -5.72 -51.31 7.35
N LEU A 232 -6.18 -50.21 7.95
CA LEU A 232 -7.60 -49.93 8.21
C LEU A 232 -8.25 -49.03 7.16
N GLU A 233 -7.51 -48.64 6.11
CA GLU A 233 -7.96 -47.72 5.07
C GLU A 233 -8.50 -46.38 5.64
N ILE A 234 -7.88 -45.91 6.72
CA ILE A 234 -8.20 -44.63 7.35
C ILE A 234 -7.23 -43.58 6.82
N ALA A 235 -7.77 -42.47 6.33
CA ALA A 235 -7.01 -41.25 6.09
C ALA A 235 -6.84 -40.50 7.43
N PRO A 236 -5.62 -40.38 8.00
CA PRO A 236 -5.40 -39.56 9.18
C PRO A 236 -5.66 -38.08 8.88
N ASP A 237 -5.90 -37.30 9.93
CA ASP A 237 -5.99 -35.84 9.79
C ASP A 237 -4.66 -35.28 9.21
N LEU A 238 -4.75 -34.20 8.43
CA LEU A 238 -3.62 -33.60 7.70
C LEU A 238 -2.38 -33.32 8.56
N HIS A 239 -2.57 -33.03 9.86
CA HIS A 239 -1.49 -32.74 10.80
C HIS A 239 -0.84 -34.01 11.38
N CYS A 240 -1.57 -35.14 11.41
CA CYS A 240 -1.08 -36.41 11.97
C CYS A 240 -0.18 -37.16 10.99
N GLN A 241 -0.51 -37.14 9.69
CA GLN A 241 0.23 -37.91 8.69
C GLN A 241 1.74 -37.58 8.66
N PRO A 242 2.17 -36.30 8.67
CA PRO A 242 3.59 -35.98 8.72
C PRO A 242 4.30 -36.51 9.96
N ILE A 243 3.59 -36.63 11.10
CA ILE A 243 4.17 -37.19 12.34
C ILE A 243 4.34 -38.71 12.20
N LEU A 244 3.35 -39.41 11.65
CA LEU A 244 3.44 -40.85 11.39
C LEU A 244 4.58 -41.18 10.42
N ASP A 245 4.78 -40.34 9.40
CA ASP A 245 5.83 -40.48 8.38
C ASP A 245 7.25 -40.35 8.94
N ILE A 246 7.43 -39.70 10.10
CA ILE A 246 8.74 -39.49 10.73
C ILE A 246 9.01 -40.46 11.90
N MET A 247 7.99 -41.20 12.34
CA MET A 247 8.15 -42.19 13.42
C MET A 247 9.14 -43.29 13.03
N PRO A 248 9.93 -43.83 13.97
CA PRO A 248 10.85 -44.94 13.69
C PRO A 248 10.12 -46.16 13.11
N GLY A 249 10.45 -46.55 11.87
CA GLY A 249 9.85 -47.70 11.20
C GLY A 249 10.10 -47.70 9.68
N PRO A 250 9.64 -48.74 8.96
CA PRO A 250 9.85 -48.87 7.50
C PRO A 250 9.30 -47.70 6.69
N LEU A 251 8.14 -47.15 7.10
CA LEU A 251 7.50 -46.01 6.45
C LEU A 251 8.38 -44.75 6.45
N ARG A 252 9.21 -44.57 7.48
CA ARG A 252 10.15 -43.43 7.56
C ARG A 252 11.15 -43.43 6.44
N ASN A 253 11.64 -44.60 6.03
CA ASN A 253 12.65 -44.74 4.99
C ASN A 253 12.07 -44.50 3.59
N SER A 254 10.77 -44.72 3.41
CA SER A 254 10.06 -44.50 2.15
C SER A 254 9.33 -43.15 2.06
N SER A 255 9.24 -42.40 3.16
CA SER A 255 8.49 -41.14 3.25
C SER A 255 9.27 -39.91 2.72
N TRP A 256 8.62 -38.75 2.78
CA TRP A 256 9.22 -37.46 2.44
C TRP A 256 10.41 -37.11 3.35
N TRP A 257 10.46 -37.70 4.56
CA TRP A 257 11.48 -37.43 5.57
C TRP A 257 12.90 -37.71 5.08
N VAL A 258 13.11 -38.73 4.26
CA VAL A 258 14.46 -39.02 3.70
C VAL A 258 14.77 -38.10 2.51
N LYS A 259 13.75 -37.63 1.80
CA LYS A 259 13.90 -36.95 0.51
C LYS A 259 14.26 -35.48 0.66
N LYS A 260 13.57 -34.74 1.54
CA LYS A 260 13.69 -33.27 1.65
C LYS A 260 13.35 -32.80 3.07
N ARG A 261 14.37 -32.34 3.81
CA ARG A 261 14.28 -31.90 5.22
C ARG A 261 14.69 -30.44 5.42
N ASP A 262 14.58 -29.62 4.38
CA ASP A 262 14.77 -28.18 4.53
C ASP A 262 13.66 -27.54 5.38
N LEU A 263 13.97 -26.35 5.89
CA LEU A 263 13.11 -25.63 6.82
C LEU A 263 11.74 -25.33 6.20
N TYR A 264 11.73 -24.98 4.91
CA TYR A 264 10.50 -24.74 4.15
C TYR A 264 9.55 -25.95 4.20
N THR A 265 10.07 -27.14 3.88
CA THR A 265 9.27 -28.38 3.84
C THR A 265 8.71 -28.69 5.22
N LEU A 266 9.51 -28.50 6.27
CA LEU A 266 9.07 -28.71 7.65
C LEU A 266 7.97 -27.72 8.05
N LEU A 267 8.14 -26.43 7.76
CA LEU A 267 7.14 -25.40 8.06
C LEU A 267 5.80 -25.69 7.35
N VAL A 268 5.83 -26.10 6.09
CA VAL A 268 4.61 -26.46 5.33
C VAL A 268 3.93 -27.70 5.91
N LYS A 269 4.69 -28.73 6.30
CA LYS A 269 4.15 -29.98 6.85
C LYS A 269 3.55 -29.80 8.25
N PHE A 270 4.13 -28.91 9.06
CA PHE A 270 3.79 -28.75 10.46
C PHE A 270 3.16 -27.38 10.79
N CYS A 271 2.63 -26.67 9.80
CA CYS A 271 2.00 -25.35 9.97
C CYS A 271 0.77 -25.34 10.90
N LYS A 272 0.16 -26.52 11.13
CA LYS A 272 -1.00 -26.68 12.03
C LYS A 272 -0.61 -27.18 13.43
N SER A 273 0.68 -27.34 13.70
CA SER A 273 1.14 -27.69 15.03
C SER A 273 0.90 -26.54 16.01
N GLU A 274 0.62 -26.92 17.25
CA GLU A 274 0.29 -26.05 18.36
C GLU A 274 1.46 -26.01 19.34
N ALA A 275 1.73 -24.82 19.88
CA ALA A 275 2.72 -24.59 20.90
C ALA A 275 2.19 -23.60 21.93
N THR A 276 2.64 -23.72 23.18
CA THR A 276 2.30 -22.77 24.24
C THR A 276 2.95 -21.41 23.99
N ASP A 277 4.20 -21.40 23.54
CA ASP A 277 4.87 -20.21 23.01
C ASP A 277 4.85 -20.28 21.47
N PRO A 278 4.28 -19.29 20.77
CA PRO A 278 4.19 -19.32 19.31
C PRO A 278 5.56 -19.41 18.62
N ARG A 279 6.65 -18.95 19.27
CA ARG A 279 8.02 -19.02 18.74
C ARG A 279 8.52 -20.45 18.57
N ASP A 280 8.03 -21.36 19.40
CA ASP A 280 8.39 -22.77 19.34
C ASP A 280 7.91 -23.46 18.06
N ASN A 281 6.90 -22.91 17.38
CA ASN A 281 6.45 -23.43 16.08
C ASN A 281 7.54 -23.36 15.01
N ILE A 282 8.49 -22.44 15.16
CA ILE A 282 9.66 -22.30 14.29
C ILE A 282 10.86 -23.00 14.94
N TYR A 283 11.14 -22.71 16.21
CA TYR A 283 12.34 -23.24 16.89
C TYR A 283 12.39 -24.77 16.98
N ALA A 284 11.25 -25.43 17.16
CA ALA A 284 11.21 -26.89 17.17
C ALA A 284 11.59 -27.50 15.81
N LEU A 285 11.51 -26.76 14.71
CA LEU A 285 11.87 -27.24 13.38
C LEU A 285 13.34 -26.98 13.03
N LEU A 286 13.95 -25.93 13.58
CA LEU A 286 15.34 -25.57 13.28
C LEU A 286 16.34 -26.71 13.59
N GLY A 287 16.16 -27.40 14.72
CA GLY A 287 17.08 -28.45 15.16
C GLY A 287 17.02 -29.75 14.34
N ILE A 288 16.03 -29.92 13.47
CA ILE A 288 15.90 -31.09 12.58
C ILE A 288 16.04 -30.72 11.09
N SER A 289 16.12 -29.43 10.80
CA SER A 289 16.26 -28.90 9.45
C SER A 289 17.65 -29.19 8.91
N SER A 290 17.76 -29.74 7.71
CA SER A 290 19.08 -30.08 7.12
C SER A 290 19.91 -28.86 6.69
N ASP A 291 19.26 -27.72 6.49
CA ASP A 291 19.82 -26.47 5.98
C ASP A 291 19.96 -25.37 7.05
N ALA A 292 19.16 -25.44 8.13
CA ALA A 292 19.16 -24.44 9.19
C ALA A 292 19.93 -24.86 10.45
N CYS A 293 20.14 -26.17 10.70
CA CYS A 293 20.67 -26.68 11.96
C CYS A 293 22.07 -26.15 12.34
N ASP A 294 22.88 -25.78 11.35
CA ASP A 294 24.26 -25.32 11.54
C ASP A 294 24.44 -23.80 11.32
N THR A 295 23.36 -23.07 11.06
CA THR A 295 23.45 -21.63 10.80
C THR A 295 23.53 -20.84 12.11
N ASN A 296 24.47 -19.90 12.19
CA ASN A 296 24.50 -18.94 13.31
C ASN A 296 23.33 -17.92 13.25
N LEU A 297 22.64 -17.85 12.10
CA LEU A 297 21.59 -16.88 11.81
C LEU A 297 20.27 -17.21 12.52
N LEU A 298 19.86 -18.48 12.48
CA LEU A 298 18.62 -18.98 13.08
C LEU A 298 18.93 -19.84 14.30
N LYS A 299 19.29 -19.19 15.40
CA LYS A 299 19.40 -19.85 16.72
C LYS A 299 18.21 -19.48 17.58
N ALA A 300 17.71 -20.45 18.34
CA ALA A 300 16.64 -20.22 19.30
C ALA A 300 17.06 -19.16 20.32
N ASN A 301 16.48 -17.97 20.23
CA ASN A 301 16.69 -16.85 21.13
C ASN A 301 15.33 -16.33 21.64
N TYR A 302 15.05 -16.55 22.92
CA TYR A 302 13.79 -16.12 23.54
C TYR A 302 13.79 -14.65 23.98
N GLU A 303 14.89 -13.91 23.77
CA GLU A 303 14.94 -12.45 23.93
C GLU A 303 14.33 -11.72 22.72
N LYS A 304 14.32 -12.36 21.54
CA LYS A 304 13.67 -11.83 20.34
C LYS A 304 12.15 -11.94 20.44
N ASP A 305 11.47 -10.94 19.90
CA ASP A 305 10.03 -11.01 19.71
C ASP A 305 9.67 -11.99 18.57
N LEU A 306 8.39 -12.34 18.45
CA LEU A 306 7.92 -13.28 17.43
C LEU A 306 8.07 -12.72 15.99
N GLN A 307 7.93 -11.42 15.82
CA GLN A 307 7.99 -10.77 14.50
C GLN A 307 9.41 -10.76 13.96
N ASP A 308 10.42 -10.51 14.81
CA ASP A 308 11.84 -10.64 14.48
C ASP A 308 12.17 -12.06 14.03
N ILE A 309 11.64 -13.08 14.72
CA ILE A 309 11.87 -14.48 14.35
C ILE A 309 11.22 -14.80 13.00
N ILE A 310 10.00 -14.32 12.75
CA ILE A 310 9.32 -14.48 11.45
C ILE A 310 10.14 -13.80 10.35
N PHE A 311 10.65 -12.61 10.61
CA PHE A 311 11.47 -11.86 9.67
C PHE A 311 12.80 -12.57 9.37
N ASP A 312 13.52 -13.03 10.41
CA ASP A 312 14.76 -13.79 10.25
C ASP A 312 14.52 -15.09 9.49
N THR A 313 13.42 -15.78 9.78
CA THR A 313 13.04 -17.02 9.09
C THR A 313 12.74 -16.74 7.62
N THR A 314 12.00 -15.67 7.32
CA THR A 314 11.72 -15.26 5.94
C THR A 314 13.00 -14.88 5.21
N SER A 315 13.90 -14.16 5.88
CA SER A 315 15.20 -13.75 5.34
C SER A 315 16.08 -14.95 5.00
N PHE A 316 16.06 -15.99 5.83
CA PHE A 316 16.71 -17.26 5.55
C PHE A 316 16.07 -17.98 4.36
N LEU A 317 14.75 -18.14 4.34
CA LEU A 317 14.03 -18.85 3.27
C LEU A 317 14.19 -18.20 1.89
N LEU A 318 14.36 -16.87 1.86
CA LEU A 318 14.50 -16.09 0.63
C LEU A 318 15.95 -15.65 0.35
N ASN A 319 16.94 -16.12 1.12
CA ASN A 319 18.37 -15.83 0.96
C ASN A 319 18.73 -14.33 0.98
N PHE A 320 18.13 -13.53 1.87
CA PHE A 320 18.47 -12.09 1.99
C PHE A 320 19.92 -11.83 2.40
N ASN A 321 20.62 -12.84 2.91
CA ASN A 321 22.02 -12.76 3.33
C ASN A 321 22.99 -12.50 2.16
N GLU A 322 22.54 -12.68 0.91
CA GLU A 322 23.31 -12.34 -0.29
C GLU A 322 23.31 -10.83 -0.59
N LEU A 323 22.52 -10.04 0.14
CA LEU A 323 22.50 -8.59 0.00
C LEU A 323 23.69 -7.95 0.72
N ASP A 324 24.33 -6.97 0.07
CA ASP A 324 25.47 -6.23 0.61
C ASP A 324 25.15 -5.45 1.89
N SER A 325 23.87 -5.14 2.12
CA SER A 325 23.38 -4.39 3.28
C SER A 325 22.36 -5.21 4.08
N PRO A 326 22.44 -5.21 5.43
CA PRO A 326 21.45 -5.88 6.25
C PRO A 326 20.07 -5.24 6.06
N VAL A 327 19.08 -6.07 5.79
CA VAL A 327 17.69 -5.64 5.64
C VAL A 327 17.07 -5.56 7.04
N SER A 328 16.61 -4.37 7.43
CA SER A 328 15.83 -4.20 8.66
C SER A 328 14.41 -4.74 8.48
N ARG A 329 13.77 -5.17 9.58
CA ARG A 329 12.37 -5.61 9.59
C ARG A 329 11.46 -4.57 8.93
N PHE A 330 10.71 -4.99 7.91
CA PHE A 330 9.85 -4.11 7.09
C PHE A 330 8.41 -4.62 6.93
N PHE A 331 8.07 -5.74 7.56
CA PHE A 331 6.72 -6.25 7.68
C PHE A 331 6.53 -6.89 9.06
N ASP A 332 5.32 -6.82 9.60
CA ASP A 332 4.96 -7.31 10.93
C ASP A 332 3.86 -8.38 10.84
N TRP A 333 4.13 -9.46 10.09
CA TRP A 333 3.17 -10.56 9.95
C TRP A 333 2.96 -11.30 11.26
N THR A 334 1.72 -11.69 11.51
CA THR A 334 1.40 -12.67 12.54
C THR A 334 1.87 -14.07 12.10
N LEU A 335 2.08 -14.98 13.06
CA LEU A 335 2.47 -16.36 12.74
C LEU A 335 1.47 -17.05 11.78
N PRO A 336 0.14 -16.94 11.94
CA PRO A 336 -0.81 -17.50 10.97
C PRO A 336 -0.70 -16.91 9.57
N GLU A 337 -0.46 -15.59 9.45
CA GLU A 337 -0.25 -14.94 8.14
C GLU A 337 1.02 -15.44 7.47
N PHE A 338 2.13 -15.49 8.21
CA PHE A 338 3.40 -16.04 7.72
C PHE A 338 3.25 -17.48 7.22
N LEU A 339 2.66 -18.35 8.06
CA LEU A 339 2.46 -19.77 7.72
C LEU A 339 1.47 -19.95 6.55
N GLY A 340 0.44 -19.11 6.46
CA GLY A 340 -0.51 -19.09 5.35
C GLY A 340 0.13 -18.65 4.03
N ASN A 341 1.10 -17.75 4.10
CA ASN A 341 1.80 -17.19 2.95
C ASN A 341 2.97 -18.04 2.46
N LEU A 342 3.38 -19.13 3.14
CA LEU A 342 4.56 -19.92 2.78
C LEU A 342 4.63 -20.31 1.29
N ASN A 343 3.50 -20.74 0.71
CA ASN A 343 3.47 -21.15 -0.71
C ASN A 343 3.63 -19.98 -1.70
N ALA A 344 3.34 -18.75 -1.27
CA ALA A 344 3.44 -17.54 -2.06
C ALA A 344 4.44 -16.54 -1.43
N LEU A 345 5.36 -17.03 -0.59
CA LEU A 345 6.17 -16.21 0.30
C LEU A 345 6.96 -15.16 -0.48
N ALA A 346 7.62 -15.57 -1.56
CA ALA A 346 8.39 -14.67 -2.41
C ALA A 346 7.51 -13.57 -3.05
N ASN A 347 6.27 -13.90 -3.45
CA ASN A 347 5.33 -12.93 -4.01
C ASN A 347 4.82 -11.94 -2.95
N GLU A 348 4.49 -12.41 -1.75
CA GLU A 348 4.03 -11.52 -0.67
C GLU A 348 5.16 -10.60 -0.18
N VAL A 349 6.38 -11.12 -0.05
CA VAL A 349 7.55 -10.30 0.25
C VAL A 349 7.84 -9.31 -0.88
N LEU A 350 7.72 -9.71 -2.14
CA LEU A 350 7.92 -8.81 -3.28
C LEU A 350 6.93 -7.63 -3.23
N LYS A 351 5.65 -7.88 -2.91
CA LYS A 351 4.67 -6.80 -2.70
C LYS A 351 5.12 -5.84 -1.60
N CYS A 352 5.57 -6.36 -0.45
CA CYS A 352 6.09 -5.54 0.64
C CYS A 352 7.32 -4.74 0.20
N ALA A 353 8.27 -5.36 -0.50
CA ALA A 353 9.49 -4.72 -1.01
C ALA A 353 9.18 -3.56 -1.96
N MET A 354 8.17 -3.71 -2.83
CA MET A 354 7.68 -2.64 -3.71
C MET A 354 7.04 -1.49 -2.91
N ILE A 355 6.23 -1.80 -1.90
CA ILE A 355 5.56 -0.79 -1.07
C ILE A 355 6.58 0.07 -0.30
N ILE A 356 7.64 -0.54 0.23
CA ILE A 356 8.69 0.18 0.97
C ILE A 356 9.72 0.86 0.06
N GLY A 357 9.76 0.50 -1.22
CA GLY A 357 10.71 1.04 -2.17
C GLY A 357 12.11 0.39 -2.17
N HIS A 358 12.25 -0.86 -1.73
CA HIS A 358 13.56 -1.49 -1.55
C HIS A 358 14.06 -2.21 -2.81
N GLU A 359 14.72 -1.45 -3.70
CA GLU A 359 15.21 -1.91 -5.01
C GLU A 359 16.02 -3.23 -4.96
N ALA A 360 16.96 -3.38 -4.04
CA ALA A 360 17.82 -4.56 -4.00
C ALA A 360 17.07 -5.87 -3.67
N LEU A 361 16.02 -5.79 -2.84
CA LEU A 361 15.14 -6.93 -2.56
C LEU A 361 14.29 -7.27 -3.77
N VAL A 362 13.75 -6.26 -4.45
CA VAL A 362 13.01 -6.47 -5.70
C VAL A 362 13.90 -7.18 -6.71
N LYS A 363 15.14 -6.71 -6.93
CA LYS A 363 16.11 -7.36 -7.83
C LYS A 363 16.40 -8.82 -7.47
N LEU A 364 16.57 -9.12 -6.18
CA LEU A 364 16.84 -10.48 -5.70
C LEU A 364 15.64 -11.41 -5.93
N LEU A 365 14.42 -10.91 -5.77
CA LEU A 365 13.21 -11.73 -5.84
C LEU A 365 12.74 -11.98 -7.28
N ILE A 366 12.81 -10.98 -8.18
CA ILE A 366 12.29 -11.09 -9.55
C ILE A 366 13.03 -12.13 -10.41
N VAL A 367 14.26 -12.50 -10.06
CA VAL A 367 15.04 -13.51 -10.79
C VAL A 367 14.66 -14.94 -10.42
N ARG A 368 13.80 -15.12 -9.40
CA ARG A 368 13.38 -16.44 -8.94
C ARG A 368 12.27 -17.00 -9.84
N ASP A 369 12.30 -18.31 -10.04
CA ASP A 369 11.30 -19.00 -10.87
C ASP A 369 9.91 -19.11 -10.21
N ASP A 370 9.84 -19.01 -8.89
CA ASP A 370 8.61 -19.10 -8.09
C ASP A 370 7.88 -17.76 -7.93
N VAL A 371 8.40 -16.69 -8.53
CA VAL A 371 7.82 -15.34 -8.48
C VAL A 371 6.97 -15.05 -9.71
N ASP A 372 5.77 -14.52 -9.49
CA ASP A 372 4.93 -13.97 -10.54
C ASP A 372 5.39 -12.55 -10.85
N ALA A 373 6.06 -12.38 -12.00
CA ALA A 373 6.57 -11.08 -12.45
C ALA A 373 5.47 -10.05 -12.75
N ASN A 374 4.20 -10.47 -12.82
CA ASN A 374 3.02 -9.62 -13.03
C ASN A 374 2.17 -9.46 -11.77
N ILE A 375 2.69 -9.88 -10.59
CA ILE A 375 1.99 -9.69 -9.32
C ILE A 375 1.67 -8.21 -9.09
N LYS A 376 0.50 -7.90 -8.55
CA LYS A 376 0.12 -6.50 -8.25
C LYS A 376 0.27 -6.19 -6.77
N ALA A 377 0.98 -5.10 -6.47
CA ALA A 377 1.03 -4.44 -5.16
C ALA A 377 0.45 -3.04 -5.32
N SER A 378 -0.56 -2.67 -4.53
CA SER A 378 -1.28 -1.39 -4.68
C SER A 378 -1.68 -1.09 -6.14
N SER A 379 -2.13 -2.13 -6.86
CA SER A 379 -2.48 -2.13 -8.29
C SER A 379 -1.35 -1.99 -9.32
N LYS A 380 -0.09 -1.82 -8.89
CA LYS A 380 1.08 -1.72 -9.76
C LYS A 380 1.80 -3.06 -9.86
N THR A 381 2.27 -3.43 -11.05
CA THR A 381 3.19 -4.57 -11.24
C THR A 381 4.61 -4.19 -10.85
N PRO A 382 5.54 -5.13 -10.63
CA PRO A 382 6.97 -4.85 -10.49
C PRO A 382 7.50 -3.94 -11.60
N LEU A 383 7.04 -4.13 -12.84
CA LEU A 383 7.44 -3.31 -13.97
C LEU A 383 6.89 -1.88 -13.87
N SER A 384 5.61 -1.69 -13.53
CA SER A 384 5.03 -0.35 -13.33
C SER A 384 5.72 0.39 -12.18
N TRP A 385 5.98 -0.30 -11.06
CA TRP A 385 6.68 0.26 -9.91
C TRP A 385 8.12 0.67 -10.26
N ALA A 386 8.86 -0.19 -10.95
CA ALA A 386 10.22 0.12 -11.39
C ALA A 386 10.24 1.27 -12.40
N ALA A 387 9.22 1.35 -13.26
CA ALA A 387 9.10 2.39 -14.27
C ALA A 387 8.74 3.77 -13.67
N GLU A 388 7.89 3.82 -12.66
CA GLU A 388 7.57 5.04 -11.90
C GLU A 388 8.79 5.61 -11.18
N ASN A 389 9.63 4.75 -10.60
CA ASN A 389 10.77 5.16 -9.78
C ASN A 389 12.09 5.26 -10.56
N GLY A 390 12.10 4.95 -11.86
CA GLY A 390 13.30 5.04 -12.68
C GLY A 390 14.35 3.96 -12.42
N HIS A 391 13.95 2.80 -11.87
CA HIS A 391 14.87 1.70 -11.55
C HIS A 391 15.26 0.91 -12.80
N GLU A 392 16.13 1.49 -13.63
CA GLU A 392 16.58 0.96 -14.93
C GLU A 392 17.03 -0.51 -14.87
N ALA A 393 17.84 -0.87 -13.86
CA ALA A 393 18.35 -2.23 -13.70
C ALA A 393 17.23 -3.24 -13.39
N VAL A 394 16.21 -2.84 -12.63
CA VAL A 394 15.04 -3.69 -12.35
C VAL A 394 14.20 -3.88 -13.62
N VAL A 395 13.94 -2.79 -14.36
CA VAL A 395 13.22 -2.83 -15.64
C VAL A 395 13.93 -3.77 -16.62
N LYS A 396 15.25 -3.62 -16.78
CA LYS A 396 16.05 -4.47 -17.66
C LYS A 396 15.93 -5.95 -17.29
N LEU A 397 16.13 -6.30 -16.02
CA LEU A 397 15.98 -7.69 -15.53
C LEU A 397 14.58 -8.24 -15.80
N LEU A 398 13.53 -7.47 -15.50
CA LEU A 398 12.14 -7.86 -15.73
C LEU A 398 11.85 -8.14 -17.21
N LEU A 399 12.33 -7.27 -18.11
CA LEU A 399 12.16 -7.44 -19.56
C LEU A 399 12.93 -8.66 -20.09
N GLU A 400 14.14 -8.92 -19.58
CA GLU A 400 14.96 -10.09 -19.94
C GLU A 400 14.30 -11.42 -19.55
N THR A 401 13.45 -11.46 -18.52
CA THR A 401 12.71 -12.69 -18.16
C THR A 401 11.72 -13.14 -19.24
N GLY A 402 11.22 -12.21 -20.07
CA GLY A 402 10.22 -12.46 -21.10
C GLY A 402 8.81 -12.84 -20.58
N LYS A 403 8.59 -12.90 -19.26
CA LYS A 403 7.31 -13.29 -18.63
C LYS A 403 6.39 -12.10 -18.32
N VAL A 404 6.87 -10.88 -18.52
CA VAL A 404 6.20 -9.65 -18.08
C VAL A 404 5.21 -9.12 -19.13
N ASP A 405 4.04 -8.71 -18.66
CA ASP A 405 3.09 -7.91 -19.41
C ASP A 405 3.52 -6.44 -19.40
N VAL A 406 4.14 -6.00 -20.50
CA VAL A 406 4.69 -4.65 -20.66
C VAL A 406 3.63 -3.55 -20.69
N ASP A 407 2.38 -3.91 -20.98
CA ASP A 407 1.24 -2.99 -21.09
C ASP A 407 0.23 -3.16 -19.95
N SER A 408 0.61 -3.87 -18.89
CA SER A 408 -0.25 -4.07 -17.72
C SER A 408 -0.69 -2.73 -17.13
N LYS A 409 -2.01 -2.56 -17.01
CA LYS A 409 -2.64 -1.37 -16.45
C LYS A 409 -2.83 -1.46 -14.94
N ASP A 410 -2.56 -0.35 -14.25
CA ASP A 410 -2.97 -0.16 -12.86
C ASP A 410 -4.46 0.23 -12.74
N ASN A 411 -4.91 0.58 -11.53
CA ASN A 411 -6.29 0.95 -11.29
C ASN A 411 -6.72 2.21 -12.05
N ASP A 412 -5.80 3.11 -12.43
CA ASP A 412 -6.12 4.31 -13.19
C ASP A 412 -5.95 4.11 -14.70
N GLY A 413 -5.63 2.89 -15.12
CA GLY A 413 -5.39 2.56 -16.52
C GLY A 413 -3.99 2.95 -17.00
N ARG A 414 -3.07 3.32 -16.09
CA ARG A 414 -1.70 3.71 -16.43
C ARG A 414 -0.84 2.47 -16.66
N THR A 415 -0.04 2.51 -17.73
CA THR A 415 0.94 1.48 -18.10
C THR A 415 2.32 1.83 -17.54
N PRO A 416 3.29 0.90 -17.48
CA PRO A 416 4.68 1.20 -17.15
C PRO A 416 5.25 2.34 -18.00
N LEU A 417 4.96 2.38 -19.31
CA LEU A 417 5.41 3.46 -20.19
C LEU A 417 4.83 4.81 -19.78
N SER A 418 3.55 4.88 -19.38
CA SER A 418 2.95 6.13 -18.92
C SER A 418 3.57 6.64 -17.61
N TRP A 419 3.91 5.74 -16.69
CA TRP A 419 4.59 6.10 -15.43
C TRP A 419 6.01 6.61 -15.68
N ALA A 420 6.77 5.95 -16.55
CA ALA A 420 8.10 6.41 -16.94
C ALA A 420 8.05 7.76 -17.67
N ALA A 421 7.03 7.96 -18.51
CA ALA A 421 6.86 9.19 -19.26
C ALA A 421 6.44 10.39 -18.40
N GLU A 422 5.53 10.19 -17.43
CA GLU A 422 5.09 11.21 -16.49
C GLU A 422 6.20 11.66 -15.53
N ASN A 423 7.20 10.82 -15.25
CA ASN A 423 8.31 11.11 -14.34
C ASN A 423 9.63 11.43 -15.07
N GLY A 424 9.66 11.39 -16.40
CA GLY A 424 10.83 11.78 -17.19
C GLY A 424 11.97 10.76 -17.21
N HIS A 425 11.69 9.48 -16.92
CA HIS A 425 12.72 8.43 -16.84
C HIS A 425 13.14 7.95 -18.24
N GLU A 426 13.98 8.76 -18.91
CA GLU A 426 14.43 8.54 -20.30
C GLU A 426 14.94 7.12 -20.56
N ALA A 427 15.85 6.62 -19.72
CA ALA A 427 16.46 5.30 -19.91
C ALA A 427 15.43 4.17 -19.79
N VAL A 428 14.45 4.29 -18.88
CA VAL A 428 13.35 3.33 -18.75
C VAL A 428 12.45 3.38 -19.98
N VAL A 429 12.08 4.57 -20.45
CA VAL A 429 11.28 4.74 -21.67
C VAL A 429 11.98 4.06 -22.85
N LYS A 430 13.28 4.30 -23.02
CA LYS A 430 14.09 3.67 -24.06
C LYS A 430 14.06 2.15 -23.96
N LEU A 431 14.30 1.58 -22.78
CA LEU A 431 14.26 0.12 -22.56
C LEU A 431 12.89 -0.48 -22.90
N LEU A 432 11.80 0.19 -22.52
CA LEU A 432 10.44 -0.27 -22.82
C LEU A 432 10.16 -0.24 -24.33
N LEU A 433 10.54 0.83 -25.03
CA LEU A 433 10.34 0.98 -26.48
C LEU A 433 11.17 -0.02 -27.29
N GLU A 434 12.39 -0.33 -26.86
CA GLU A 434 13.29 -1.32 -27.52
C GLU A 434 12.69 -2.74 -27.56
N THR A 435 11.72 -3.06 -26.70
CA THR A 435 11.02 -4.35 -26.74
C THR A 435 10.20 -4.56 -28.02
N GLY A 436 9.78 -3.48 -28.69
CA GLY A 436 8.91 -3.49 -29.86
C GLY A 436 7.48 -3.99 -29.63
N LYS A 437 7.12 -4.37 -28.40
CA LYS A 437 5.80 -4.93 -28.03
C LYS A 437 4.86 -3.90 -27.41
N VAL A 438 5.41 -2.82 -26.85
CA VAL A 438 4.66 -1.79 -26.12
C VAL A 438 3.71 -1.03 -27.05
N ASP A 439 2.46 -0.89 -26.63
CA ASP A 439 1.50 0.01 -27.25
C ASP A 439 1.65 1.42 -26.65
N VAL A 440 2.20 2.33 -27.47
CA VAL A 440 2.57 3.70 -27.11
C VAL A 440 1.38 4.65 -26.97
N ASP A 441 0.20 4.26 -27.44
CA ASP A 441 -1.01 5.10 -27.46
C ASP A 441 -2.08 4.63 -26.45
N LEU A 442 -1.73 3.72 -25.54
CA LEU A 442 -2.66 3.27 -24.50
C LEU A 442 -3.09 4.43 -23.60
N LYS A 443 -4.40 4.68 -23.61
CA LYS A 443 -5.05 5.67 -22.75
C LYS A 443 -5.33 5.11 -21.36
N ASN A 444 -5.12 5.98 -20.38
CA ASN A 444 -5.59 5.79 -19.01
C ASN A 444 -7.07 6.23 -18.86
N LYS A 445 -7.62 6.21 -17.64
CA LYS A 445 -9.00 6.62 -17.37
C LYS A 445 -9.29 8.10 -17.66
N TYR A 446 -8.27 8.94 -17.71
CA TYR A 446 -8.36 10.36 -18.07
C TYR A 446 -8.22 10.60 -19.58
N GLY A 447 -8.11 9.54 -20.39
CA GLY A 447 -7.91 9.64 -21.84
C GLY A 447 -6.46 10.00 -22.24
N ARG A 448 -5.53 10.10 -21.28
CA ARG A 448 -4.15 10.53 -21.52
C ARG A 448 -3.26 9.37 -21.96
N THR A 449 -2.46 9.63 -22.99
CA THR A 449 -1.40 8.73 -23.49
C THR A 449 -0.05 9.04 -22.80
N PRO A 450 0.96 8.16 -22.90
CA PRO A 450 2.32 8.47 -22.47
C PRO A 450 2.88 9.77 -23.06
N LEU A 451 2.60 10.07 -24.33
CA LEU A 451 3.02 11.34 -24.95
C LEU A 451 2.35 12.55 -24.28
N SER A 452 1.05 12.46 -23.97
CA SER A 452 0.33 13.52 -23.25
C SER A 452 0.94 13.79 -21.87
N TRP A 453 1.31 12.74 -21.11
CA TRP A 453 2.00 12.90 -19.83
C TRP A 453 3.38 13.55 -19.96
N ALA A 454 4.22 13.05 -20.87
CA ALA A 454 5.54 13.64 -21.11
C ALA A 454 5.45 15.11 -21.57
N ALA A 455 4.43 15.43 -22.38
CA ALA A 455 4.22 16.78 -22.88
C ALA A 455 3.69 17.74 -21.79
N MET A 456 2.79 17.27 -20.93
CA MET A 456 2.31 18.02 -19.76
C MET A 456 3.43 18.29 -18.74
N SER A 457 4.33 17.33 -18.52
CA SER A 457 5.44 17.47 -17.57
C SER A 457 6.69 18.14 -18.16
N GLY A 458 6.77 18.33 -19.48
CA GLY A 458 7.87 19.04 -20.13
C GLY A 458 9.13 18.21 -20.41
N TYR A 459 9.04 16.88 -20.43
CA TYR A 459 10.20 16.01 -20.62
C TYR A 459 10.60 15.85 -22.09
N GLU A 460 11.41 16.77 -22.59
CA GLU A 460 11.89 16.82 -23.98
C GLU A 460 12.44 15.48 -24.49
N ALA A 461 13.36 14.86 -23.76
CA ALA A 461 14.01 13.62 -24.18
C ALA A 461 13.02 12.46 -24.32
N VAL A 462 12.04 12.36 -23.40
CA VAL A 462 10.99 11.34 -23.47
C VAL A 462 10.06 11.59 -24.66
N VAL A 463 9.64 12.84 -24.87
CA VAL A 463 8.81 13.23 -26.03
C VAL A 463 9.53 12.84 -27.32
N LYS A 464 10.82 13.17 -27.43
CA LYS A 464 11.63 12.82 -28.61
C LYS A 464 11.67 11.31 -28.85
N LEU A 465 11.95 10.51 -27.81
CA LEU A 465 11.95 9.03 -27.92
C LEU A 465 10.60 8.48 -28.38
N LEU A 466 9.49 9.00 -27.84
CA LEU A 466 8.15 8.57 -28.23
C LEU A 466 7.85 8.92 -29.69
N LEU A 467 8.20 10.12 -30.15
CA LEU A 467 8.00 10.57 -31.53
C LEU A 467 8.85 9.77 -32.53
N GLU A 468 10.08 9.39 -32.17
CA GLU A 468 10.99 8.59 -33.00
C GLU A 468 10.45 7.18 -33.33
N THR A 469 9.48 6.68 -32.56
CA THR A 469 8.81 5.40 -32.86
C THR A 469 8.00 5.45 -34.17
N GLY A 470 7.57 6.63 -34.60
CA GLY A 470 6.75 6.86 -35.79
C GLY A 470 5.31 6.33 -35.73
N LYS A 471 4.91 5.69 -34.62
CA LYS A 471 3.57 5.09 -34.44
C LYS A 471 2.61 5.94 -33.62
N VAL A 472 3.15 6.85 -32.79
CA VAL A 472 2.38 7.65 -31.84
C VAL A 472 1.37 8.56 -32.53
N ASP A 473 0.15 8.58 -31.99
CA ASP A 473 -0.87 9.57 -32.31
C ASP A 473 -0.58 10.90 -31.57
N VAL A 474 0.04 11.84 -32.29
CA VAL A 474 0.46 13.14 -31.76
C VAL A 474 -0.70 14.07 -31.40
N ASP A 475 -1.90 13.82 -31.93
CA ASP A 475 -3.11 14.62 -31.71
C ASP A 475 -4.15 13.89 -30.84
N SER A 476 -3.73 12.80 -30.16
CA SER A 476 -4.61 12.06 -29.28
C SER A 476 -5.17 12.95 -28.17
N LYS A 477 -6.49 13.14 -28.17
CA LYS A 477 -7.21 13.90 -27.14
C LYS A 477 -7.42 13.12 -25.85
N ASP A 478 -7.25 13.80 -24.72
CA ASP A 478 -7.68 13.34 -23.42
C ASP A 478 -9.18 13.60 -23.16
N ASN A 479 -9.68 13.29 -21.97
CA ASN A 479 -11.10 13.46 -21.65
C ASN A 479 -11.55 14.92 -21.62
N ASP A 480 -10.63 15.88 -21.45
CA ASP A 480 -10.91 17.32 -21.52
C ASP A 480 -10.87 17.80 -22.99
N GLY A 481 -10.57 16.92 -23.94
CA GLY A 481 -10.41 17.26 -25.36
C GLY A 481 -9.02 17.82 -25.69
N GLN A 482 -8.10 17.84 -24.73
CA GLN A 482 -6.78 18.44 -24.89
C GLN A 482 -5.79 17.47 -25.56
N THR A 483 -4.97 18.00 -26.47
CA THR A 483 -3.90 17.27 -27.15
C THR A 483 -2.58 17.40 -26.38
N PRO A 484 -1.55 16.60 -26.69
CA PRO A 484 -0.20 16.80 -26.14
C PRO A 484 0.33 18.23 -26.38
N LEU A 485 0.04 18.82 -27.54
CA LEU A 485 0.43 20.21 -27.85
C LEU A 485 -0.29 21.21 -26.94
N SER A 486 -1.59 21.07 -26.70
CA SER A 486 -2.32 21.99 -25.81
C SER A 486 -1.83 21.88 -24.37
N ARG A 487 -1.55 20.67 -23.87
CA ARG A 487 -0.97 20.46 -22.52
C ARG A 487 0.42 21.07 -22.38
N ALA A 488 1.28 20.91 -23.39
CA ALA A 488 2.60 21.54 -23.40
C ALA A 488 2.49 23.08 -23.46
N ALA A 489 1.52 23.59 -24.21
CA ALA A 489 1.29 25.02 -24.36
C ALA A 489 0.71 25.67 -23.10
N GLU A 490 -0.24 25.02 -22.44
CA GLU A 490 -0.80 25.40 -21.13
C GLU A 490 0.29 25.52 -20.05
N ASN A 491 1.26 24.60 -20.04
CA ASN A 491 2.32 24.57 -19.03
C ASN A 491 3.61 25.31 -19.44
N GLY A 492 3.67 25.87 -20.65
CA GLY A 492 4.80 26.71 -21.09
C GLY A 492 6.06 25.94 -21.53
N HIS A 493 5.92 24.66 -21.91
CA HIS A 493 7.06 23.80 -22.24
C HIS A 493 7.57 24.03 -23.67
N GLU A 494 8.36 25.08 -23.86
CA GLU A 494 8.88 25.54 -25.16
C GLU A 494 9.52 24.41 -26.00
N ALA A 495 10.45 23.64 -25.42
CA ALA A 495 11.18 22.60 -26.15
C ALA A 495 10.25 21.48 -26.64
N VAL A 496 9.27 21.09 -25.83
CA VAL A 496 8.26 20.10 -26.21
C VAL A 496 7.36 20.62 -27.33
N VAL A 497 6.88 21.86 -27.22
CA VAL A 497 6.07 22.51 -28.26
C VAL A 497 6.83 22.52 -29.58
N LYS A 498 8.11 22.90 -29.56
CA LYS A 498 8.97 22.89 -30.75
C LYS A 498 9.07 21.49 -31.37
N LEU A 499 9.36 20.46 -30.58
CA LEU A 499 9.43 19.07 -31.06
C LEU A 499 8.12 18.59 -31.69
N LEU A 500 6.99 18.90 -31.07
CA LEU A 500 5.66 18.52 -31.58
C LEU A 500 5.38 19.22 -32.92
N LEU A 501 5.69 20.51 -33.05
CA LEU A 501 5.50 21.27 -34.29
C LEU A 501 6.42 20.77 -35.42
N GLU A 502 7.66 20.38 -35.12
CA GLU A 502 8.62 19.85 -36.09
C GLU A 502 8.16 18.53 -36.75
N THR A 503 7.22 17.80 -36.13
CA THR A 503 6.63 16.60 -36.74
C THR A 503 5.83 16.89 -38.02
N GLY A 504 5.31 18.11 -38.17
CA GLY A 504 4.49 18.55 -39.29
C GLY A 504 3.10 17.88 -39.40
N LYS A 505 2.74 16.98 -38.48
CA LYS A 505 1.48 16.24 -38.47
C LYS A 505 0.44 16.83 -37.50
N VAL A 506 0.88 17.59 -36.50
CA VAL A 506 0.07 18.12 -35.41
C VAL A 506 -0.96 19.14 -35.91
N ASP A 507 -2.20 19.01 -35.43
CA ASP A 507 -3.24 20.01 -35.56
C ASP A 507 -3.05 21.13 -34.51
N VAL A 508 -2.42 22.22 -34.94
CA VAL A 508 -2.09 23.38 -34.10
C VAL A 508 -3.31 24.15 -33.59
N ASP A 509 -4.47 23.99 -34.22
CA ASP A 509 -5.73 24.64 -33.86
C ASP A 509 -6.75 23.68 -33.25
N SER A 510 -6.31 22.47 -32.84
CA SER A 510 -7.19 21.52 -32.19
C SER A 510 -7.82 22.12 -30.94
N LYS A 511 -9.16 22.17 -30.93
CA LYS A 511 -9.96 22.64 -29.80
C LYS A 511 -10.20 21.56 -28.76
N ASP A 512 -10.12 21.95 -27.50
CA ASP A 512 -10.58 21.13 -26.39
C ASP A 512 -12.10 21.24 -26.16
N ASN A 513 -12.62 20.63 -25.09
CA ASN A 513 -14.06 20.65 -24.80
C ASN A 513 -14.59 22.05 -24.45
N GLU A 514 -13.72 22.97 -24.02
CA GLU A 514 -14.03 24.38 -23.77
C GLU A 514 -13.87 25.24 -25.03
N GLY A 515 -13.48 24.63 -26.16
CA GLY A 515 -13.25 25.34 -27.41
C GLY A 515 -11.90 26.04 -27.47
N GLN A 516 -11.04 25.88 -26.47
CA GLN A 516 -9.73 26.53 -26.41
C GLN A 516 -8.70 25.81 -27.29
N THR A 517 -7.85 26.57 -27.96
CA THR A 517 -6.72 26.08 -28.77
C THR A 517 -5.41 26.13 -27.96
N PRO A 518 -4.33 25.44 -28.40
CA PRO A 518 -3.01 25.59 -27.79
C PRO A 518 -2.55 27.06 -27.68
N LEU A 519 -2.85 27.89 -28.67
CA LEU A 519 -2.54 29.33 -28.61
C LEU A 519 -3.34 30.05 -27.52
N SER A 520 -4.62 29.71 -27.34
CA SER A 520 -5.45 30.27 -26.27
C SER A 520 -4.88 29.93 -24.89
N TRP A 521 -4.52 28.66 -24.65
CA TRP A 521 -3.90 28.22 -23.40
C TRP A 521 -2.57 28.90 -23.11
N ALA A 522 -1.68 29.00 -24.10
CA ALA A 522 -0.41 29.71 -23.96
C ALA A 522 -0.62 31.21 -23.68
N ALA A 523 -1.63 31.82 -24.29
CA ALA A 523 -1.94 33.23 -24.12
C ALA A 523 -2.59 33.52 -22.76
N GLU A 524 -3.50 32.67 -22.29
CA GLU A 524 -4.13 32.75 -20.98
C GLU A 524 -3.13 32.54 -19.82
N ASN A 525 -2.04 31.80 -20.04
CA ASN A 525 -1.02 31.56 -19.02
C ASN A 525 0.24 32.43 -19.17
N GLY A 526 0.30 33.28 -20.19
CA GLY A 526 1.39 34.25 -20.37
C GLY A 526 2.69 33.67 -20.94
N HIS A 527 2.65 32.50 -21.59
CA HIS A 527 3.83 31.80 -22.09
C HIS A 527 4.34 32.38 -23.41
N GLU A 528 5.08 33.49 -23.33
CA GLU A 528 5.58 34.27 -24.47
C GLU A 528 6.30 33.42 -25.53
N ALA A 529 7.24 32.57 -25.11
CA ALA A 529 8.04 31.76 -26.03
C ALA A 529 7.20 30.74 -26.80
N VAL A 530 6.23 30.11 -26.11
CA VAL A 530 5.28 29.18 -26.74
C VAL A 530 4.38 29.90 -27.73
N VAL A 531 3.83 31.06 -27.37
CA VAL A 531 3.02 31.89 -28.27
C VAL A 531 3.81 32.22 -29.54
N LYS A 532 5.07 32.63 -29.39
CA LYS A 532 5.95 32.93 -30.53
C LYS A 532 6.14 31.70 -31.43
N LEU A 533 6.44 30.53 -30.87
CA LEU A 533 6.60 29.29 -31.64
C LEU A 533 5.32 28.91 -32.41
N LEU A 534 4.16 29.00 -31.77
CA LEU A 534 2.87 28.69 -32.40
C LEU A 534 2.58 29.66 -33.55
N LEU A 535 2.83 30.96 -33.38
CA LEU A 535 2.66 31.96 -34.44
C LEU A 535 3.62 31.74 -35.62
N GLU A 536 4.86 31.34 -35.35
CA GLU A 536 5.86 31.03 -36.39
C GLU A 536 5.54 29.77 -37.20
N ALA A 537 4.73 28.84 -36.67
CA ALA A 537 4.28 27.65 -37.39
C ALA A 537 3.35 27.98 -38.60
N GLY A 538 2.83 29.21 -38.68
CA GLY A 538 2.21 29.79 -39.88
C GLY A 538 0.80 29.30 -40.24
N LYS A 539 0.27 28.30 -39.54
CA LYS A 539 -1.06 27.71 -39.77
C LYS A 539 -2.11 28.03 -38.69
N VAL A 540 -1.77 28.83 -37.69
CA VAL A 540 -2.61 29.09 -36.51
C VAL A 540 -3.69 30.14 -36.78
N ASP A 541 -4.92 29.84 -36.38
CA ASP A 541 -6.02 30.81 -36.28
C ASP A 541 -5.90 31.65 -35.01
N VAL A 542 -5.33 32.84 -35.16
CA VAL A 542 -5.07 33.78 -34.05
C VAL A 542 -6.33 34.36 -33.40
N ASP A 543 -7.48 34.28 -34.09
CA ASP A 543 -8.77 34.79 -33.60
C ASP A 543 -9.75 33.66 -33.27
N SER A 544 -9.26 32.41 -33.15
CA SER A 544 -10.11 31.29 -32.77
C SER A 544 -10.81 31.56 -31.44
N LYS A 545 -12.14 31.45 -31.45
CA LYS A 545 -12.99 31.62 -30.28
C LYS A 545 -13.20 30.32 -29.51
N ASP A 546 -13.15 30.42 -28.19
CA ASP A 546 -13.61 29.37 -27.27
C ASP A 546 -15.14 29.38 -27.10
N ASN A 547 -15.66 28.53 -26.22
CA ASN A 547 -17.10 28.41 -25.97
C ASN A 547 -17.71 29.67 -25.35
N ASP A 548 -16.91 30.51 -24.68
CA ASP A 548 -17.33 31.82 -24.17
C ASP A 548 -17.22 32.93 -25.23
N GLY A 549 -16.75 32.60 -26.44
CA GLY A 549 -16.51 33.55 -27.52
C GLY A 549 -15.20 34.33 -27.36
N GLN A 550 -14.35 34.00 -26.38
CA GLN A 550 -13.09 34.69 -26.12
C GLN A 550 -12.00 34.23 -27.09
N THR A 551 -11.15 35.16 -27.51
CA THR A 551 -9.97 34.91 -28.35
C THR A 551 -8.71 34.83 -27.50
N PRO A 552 -7.58 34.32 -28.02
CA PRO A 552 -6.30 34.37 -27.32
C PRO A 552 -5.91 35.79 -26.88
N LEU A 553 -6.26 36.81 -27.68
CA LEU A 553 -6.03 38.22 -27.33
C LEU A 553 -6.86 38.65 -26.12
N SER A 554 -8.16 38.31 -26.05
CA SER A 554 -8.99 38.69 -24.90
C SER A 554 -8.56 37.99 -23.62
N ARG A 555 -8.17 36.71 -23.69
CA ARG A 555 -7.64 35.95 -22.54
C ARG A 555 -6.34 36.56 -22.01
N ALA A 556 -5.37 36.85 -22.88
CA ALA A 556 -4.12 37.52 -22.50
C ALA A 556 -4.35 38.95 -21.97
N ALA A 557 -5.33 39.67 -22.52
CA ALA A 557 -5.67 41.02 -22.09
C ALA A 557 -6.33 41.04 -20.70
N ALA A 558 -7.21 40.08 -20.42
CA ALA A 558 -7.84 39.90 -19.11
C ALA A 558 -6.80 39.63 -18.01
N ARG A 559 -5.79 38.81 -18.31
CA ARG A 559 -4.71 38.44 -17.38
C ARG A 559 -3.52 39.42 -17.33
N GLY A 560 -3.50 40.42 -18.21
CA GLY A 560 -2.47 41.46 -18.19
C GLY A 560 -1.13 41.11 -18.84
N TYR A 561 -1.06 40.04 -19.65
CA TYR A 561 0.20 39.59 -20.27
C TYR A 561 0.60 40.45 -21.47
N ALA A 562 1.16 41.63 -21.20
CA ALA A 562 1.52 42.63 -22.20
C ALA A 562 2.48 42.12 -23.28
N ALA A 563 3.42 41.23 -22.95
CA ALA A 563 4.35 40.65 -23.93
C ALA A 563 3.62 39.75 -24.94
N VAL A 564 2.73 38.87 -24.47
CA VAL A 564 1.87 38.04 -25.31
C VAL A 564 0.95 38.90 -26.18
N VAL A 565 0.29 39.91 -25.59
CA VAL A 565 -0.55 40.85 -26.33
C VAL A 565 0.25 41.52 -27.45
N LYS A 566 1.47 41.97 -27.16
CA LYS A 566 2.35 42.57 -28.17
C LYS A 566 2.65 41.61 -29.32
N LEU A 567 3.00 40.35 -29.02
CA LEU A 567 3.25 39.33 -30.04
C LEU A 567 2.02 39.08 -30.93
N LEU A 568 0.84 38.93 -30.32
CA LEU A 568 -0.41 38.72 -31.06
C LEU A 568 -0.72 39.90 -31.98
N LEU A 569 -0.55 41.15 -31.50
CA LEU A 569 -0.77 42.35 -32.29
C LEU A 569 0.23 42.51 -33.45
N GLU A 570 1.48 42.07 -33.27
CA GLU A 570 2.53 42.13 -34.30
C GLU A 570 2.24 41.25 -35.52
N THR A 571 1.35 40.26 -35.40
CA THR A 571 0.88 39.44 -36.53
C THR A 571 0.12 40.24 -37.59
N GLY A 572 -0.50 41.36 -37.20
CA GLY A 572 -1.31 42.23 -38.05
C GLY A 572 -2.65 41.64 -38.52
N LYS A 573 -2.96 40.38 -38.16
CA LYS A 573 -4.19 39.68 -38.57
C LYS A 573 -5.30 39.71 -37.51
N VAL A 574 -4.93 39.94 -36.26
CA VAL A 574 -5.83 39.87 -35.10
C VAL A 574 -6.92 40.94 -35.14
N ASP A 575 -8.16 40.53 -34.88
CA ASP A 575 -9.29 41.41 -34.60
C ASP A 575 -9.24 41.92 -33.15
N VAL A 576 -8.76 43.15 -32.99
CA VAL A 576 -8.56 43.80 -31.68
C VAL A 576 -9.86 44.14 -30.95
N ASP A 577 -11.00 44.15 -31.66
CA ASP A 577 -12.33 44.44 -31.12
C ASP A 577 -13.26 43.23 -31.15
N SER A 578 -12.71 42.02 -31.32
CA SER A 578 -13.47 40.78 -31.27
C SER A 578 -14.22 40.66 -29.95
N LYS A 579 -15.54 40.44 -30.04
CA LYS A 579 -16.43 40.32 -28.88
C LYS A 579 -16.61 38.88 -28.44
N ASP A 580 -16.60 38.68 -27.12
CA ASP A 580 -17.05 37.45 -26.49
C ASP A 580 -18.59 37.34 -26.47
N ASN A 581 -19.13 36.25 -25.92
CA ASN A 581 -20.58 36.01 -25.86
C ASN A 581 -21.32 37.04 -25.00
N ASP A 582 -20.61 37.71 -24.08
CA ASP A 582 -21.12 38.82 -23.26
C ASP A 582 -20.95 40.18 -23.97
N GLY A 583 -20.46 40.21 -25.21
CA GLY A 583 -20.24 41.43 -25.99
C GLY A 583 -18.97 42.21 -25.59
N ARG A 584 -18.10 41.64 -24.76
CA ARG A 584 -16.90 42.32 -24.22
C ARG A 584 -15.73 42.17 -25.18
N THR A 585 -14.96 43.24 -25.33
CA THR A 585 -13.74 43.29 -26.16
C THR A 585 -12.48 43.03 -25.32
N PRO A 586 -11.31 42.75 -25.92
CA PRO A 586 -10.05 42.69 -25.19
C PRO A 586 -9.74 43.95 -24.38
N LEU A 587 -10.12 45.14 -24.88
CA LEU A 587 -9.98 46.40 -24.14
C LEU A 587 -10.88 46.43 -22.91
N TRP A 588 -12.13 45.95 -23.01
CA TRP A 588 -13.05 45.85 -21.88
C TRP A 588 -12.47 44.98 -20.76
N TRP A 589 -11.92 43.82 -21.12
CA TRP A 589 -11.29 42.91 -20.18
C TRP A 589 -10.03 43.51 -19.53
N ALA A 590 -9.15 44.16 -20.32
CA ALA A 590 -7.95 44.81 -19.79
C ALA A 590 -8.25 46.01 -18.88
N ALA A 591 -9.36 46.71 -19.12
CA ALA A 591 -9.79 47.87 -18.33
C ALA A 591 -10.46 47.49 -16.99
N SER A 592 -11.01 46.27 -16.93
CA SER A 592 -11.74 45.77 -15.77
C SER A 592 -10.80 45.03 -14.78
N TRP A 593 -11.31 44.69 -13.60
CA TRP A 593 -10.57 43.96 -12.56
C TRP A 593 -9.26 44.67 -12.16
N GLU A 594 -8.09 44.12 -12.52
CA GLU A 594 -6.77 44.61 -12.09
C GLU A 594 -6.27 45.86 -12.86
N GLY A 595 -6.93 46.23 -13.96
CA GLY A 595 -6.61 47.46 -14.70
C GLY A 595 -5.24 47.43 -15.38
N ASN A 596 -5.09 46.59 -16.40
CA ASN A 596 -3.82 46.27 -17.06
C ASN A 596 -3.30 47.40 -17.98
N GLU A 597 -2.72 48.44 -17.39
CA GLU A 597 -2.24 49.64 -18.11
C GLU A 597 -1.36 49.35 -19.33
N ALA A 598 -0.42 48.41 -19.20
CA ALA A 598 0.53 48.08 -20.27
C ALA A 598 -0.20 47.50 -21.49
N VAL A 599 -1.16 46.60 -21.26
CA VAL A 599 -2.02 46.03 -22.30
C VAL A 599 -2.85 47.12 -22.96
N ILE A 600 -3.46 48.02 -22.18
CA ILE A 600 -4.27 49.12 -22.71
C ILE A 600 -3.43 50.05 -23.59
N LYS A 601 -2.21 50.42 -23.17
CA LYS A 601 -1.28 51.22 -23.98
C LYS A 601 -0.96 50.53 -25.30
N LEU A 602 -0.79 49.21 -25.32
CA LEU A 602 -0.54 48.42 -26.53
C LEU A 602 -1.77 48.40 -27.45
N LEU A 603 -2.95 48.10 -26.91
CA LEU A 603 -4.21 48.08 -27.67
C LEU A 603 -4.50 49.44 -28.30
N LEU A 604 -4.42 50.53 -27.53
CA LEU A 604 -4.65 51.89 -28.02
C LEU A 604 -3.65 52.32 -29.10
N LYS A 605 -2.39 51.85 -29.03
CA LYS A 605 -1.35 52.16 -30.03
C LYS A 605 -1.68 51.63 -31.43
N THR A 606 -2.52 50.60 -31.54
CA THR A 606 -2.96 50.07 -32.84
C THR A 606 -3.80 51.07 -33.64
N GLY A 607 -4.45 52.02 -32.97
CA GLY A 607 -5.31 53.04 -33.57
C GLY A 607 -6.64 52.54 -34.15
N LYS A 608 -6.90 51.22 -34.10
CA LYS A 608 -8.11 50.57 -34.63
C LYS A 608 -9.19 50.34 -33.58
N VAL A 609 -8.80 50.31 -32.30
CA VAL A 609 -9.67 49.92 -31.17
C VAL A 609 -10.83 50.89 -30.98
N ASP A 610 -12.04 50.33 -30.84
CA ASP A 610 -13.23 51.04 -30.39
C ASP A 610 -13.23 51.15 -28.85
N VAL A 611 -12.88 52.34 -28.36
CA VAL A 611 -12.78 52.63 -26.92
C VAL A 611 -14.12 52.69 -26.20
N ASP A 612 -15.23 52.83 -26.92
CA ASP A 612 -16.59 52.92 -26.39
C ASP A 612 -17.44 51.69 -26.72
N SER A 613 -16.81 50.60 -27.17
CA SER A 613 -17.52 49.36 -27.45
C SER A 613 -18.26 48.85 -26.22
N LYS A 614 -19.58 48.67 -26.36
CA LYS A 614 -20.46 48.20 -25.30
C LYS A 614 -20.53 46.68 -25.24
N ASP A 615 -20.56 46.16 -24.00
CA ASP A 615 -20.98 44.79 -23.70
C ASP A 615 -22.50 44.61 -23.83
N ASN A 616 -23.02 43.40 -23.65
CA ASN A 616 -24.45 43.09 -23.72
C ASN A 616 -25.28 43.83 -22.66
N GLY A 617 -24.65 44.27 -21.56
CA GLY A 617 -25.23 45.12 -20.53
C GLY A 617 -25.18 46.61 -20.87
N GLY A 618 -24.60 47.00 -22.00
CA GLY A 618 -24.44 48.40 -22.41
C GLY A 618 -23.23 49.10 -21.79
N ARG A 619 -22.37 48.39 -21.04
CA ARG A 619 -21.23 48.98 -20.31
C ARG A 619 -20.02 49.12 -21.25
N THR A 620 -19.34 50.26 -21.16
CA THR A 620 -18.09 50.51 -21.89
C THR A 620 -16.86 50.09 -21.07
N PRO A 621 -15.65 50.00 -21.66
CA PRO A 621 -14.42 49.80 -20.90
C PRO A 621 -14.22 50.86 -19.80
N LEU A 622 -14.67 52.11 -20.03
CA LEU A 622 -14.64 53.16 -19.02
C LEU A 622 -15.58 52.85 -17.84
N SER A 623 -16.80 52.35 -18.10
CA SER A 623 -17.71 51.88 -17.04
C SER A 623 -17.09 50.76 -16.21
N GLY A 624 -16.42 49.80 -16.87
CA GLY A 624 -15.71 48.71 -16.20
C GLY A 624 -14.58 49.23 -15.29
N ALA A 625 -13.68 50.05 -15.83
CA ALA A 625 -12.61 50.67 -15.05
C ALA A 625 -13.14 51.51 -13.87
N ALA A 626 -14.28 52.19 -14.06
CA ALA A 626 -14.90 53.00 -13.01
C ALA A 626 -15.54 52.15 -11.90
N SER A 627 -16.13 51.00 -12.24
CA SER A 627 -16.68 50.07 -11.25
C SER A 627 -15.60 49.44 -10.36
N TRP A 628 -14.41 49.20 -10.91
CA TRP A 628 -13.30 48.54 -10.20
C TRP A 628 -12.26 49.52 -9.62
N GLY A 629 -12.40 50.82 -9.85
CA GLY A 629 -11.52 51.83 -9.26
C GLY A 629 -10.16 52.01 -9.97
N ASN A 630 -10.05 51.62 -11.25
CA ASN A 630 -8.80 51.59 -11.99
C ASN A 630 -8.37 52.99 -12.48
N GLU A 631 -7.88 53.83 -11.56
CA GLU A 631 -7.51 55.24 -11.82
C GLU A 631 -6.62 55.45 -13.03
N ALA A 632 -5.57 54.64 -13.17
CA ALA A 632 -4.60 54.80 -14.24
C ALA A 632 -5.20 54.45 -15.60
N VAL A 633 -6.10 53.45 -15.64
CA VAL A 633 -6.87 53.12 -16.83
C VAL A 633 -7.80 54.27 -17.22
N ILE A 634 -8.50 54.87 -16.26
CA ILE A 634 -9.34 56.06 -16.49
C ILE A 634 -8.51 57.19 -17.12
N LYS A 635 -7.34 57.51 -16.55
CA LYS A 635 -6.43 58.53 -17.12
C LYS A 635 -6.02 58.21 -18.56
N LEU A 636 -5.71 56.94 -18.86
CA LEU A 636 -5.30 56.52 -20.20
C LEU A 636 -6.45 56.62 -21.21
N LEU A 637 -7.65 56.16 -20.84
CA LEU A 637 -8.84 56.22 -21.69
C LEU A 637 -9.25 57.67 -21.95
N LEU A 638 -9.31 58.52 -20.93
CA LEU A 638 -9.64 59.95 -21.07
C LEU A 638 -8.64 60.70 -21.96
N LYS A 639 -7.34 60.36 -21.89
CA LYS A 639 -6.30 60.97 -22.73
C LYS A 639 -6.50 60.72 -24.23
N THR A 640 -7.24 59.69 -24.63
CA THR A 640 -7.55 59.44 -26.05
C THR A 640 -8.42 60.53 -26.66
N GLY A 641 -9.20 61.26 -25.85
CA GLY A 641 -10.11 62.32 -26.26
C GLY A 641 -11.34 61.85 -27.06
N LYS A 642 -11.47 60.54 -27.32
CA LYS A 642 -12.56 59.93 -28.09
C LYS A 642 -13.67 59.33 -27.22
N VAL A 643 -13.36 59.06 -25.95
CA VAL A 643 -14.23 58.35 -25.02
C VAL A 643 -15.46 59.17 -24.63
N ASP A 644 -16.63 58.53 -24.67
CA ASP A 644 -17.87 59.05 -24.10
C ASP A 644 -17.93 58.79 -22.59
N VAL A 645 -17.64 59.84 -21.81
CA VAL A 645 -17.58 59.80 -20.35
C VAL A 645 -18.94 59.59 -19.67
N ASP A 646 -20.04 59.86 -20.37
CA ASP A 646 -21.41 59.75 -19.88
C ASP A 646 -22.17 58.59 -20.56
N SER A 647 -21.46 57.68 -21.23
CA SER A 647 -22.09 56.54 -21.87
C SER A 647 -22.87 55.71 -20.85
N LYS A 648 -24.19 55.60 -21.07
CA LYS A 648 -25.10 54.83 -20.23
C LYS A 648 -25.11 53.35 -20.61
N ASP A 649 -25.16 52.52 -19.59
CA ASP A 649 -25.49 51.10 -19.72
C ASP A 649 -27.01 50.88 -19.86
N ASN A 650 -27.46 49.63 -19.98
CA ASN A 650 -28.87 49.30 -20.19
C ASN A 650 -29.77 49.68 -19.00
N ASP A 651 -29.19 49.85 -17.81
CA ASP A 651 -29.88 50.32 -16.62
C ASP A 651 -29.78 51.85 -16.47
N GLY A 652 -29.26 52.56 -17.47
CA GLY A 652 -29.12 54.01 -17.47
C GLY A 652 -27.93 54.54 -16.66
N ARG A 653 -27.03 53.67 -16.19
CA ARG A 653 -25.92 54.03 -15.29
C ARG A 653 -24.71 54.51 -16.08
N THR A 654 -24.09 55.59 -15.62
CA THR A 654 -22.87 56.17 -16.20
C THR A 654 -21.60 55.64 -15.49
N PRO A 655 -20.39 55.81 -16.06
CA PRO A 655 -19.15 55.52 -15.35
C PRO A 655 -19.04 56.25 -14.00
N LEU A 656 -19.49 57.50 -13.90
CA LEU A 656 -19.53 58.25 -12.64
C LEU A 656 -20.46 57.58 -11.61
N TRP A 657 -21.63 57.10 -12.05
CA TRP A 657 -22.56 56.36 -11.20
C TRP A 657 -21.87 55.13 -10.58
N TRP A 658 -21.14 54.35 -11.40
CA TRP A 658 -20.43 53.15 -10.93
C TRP A 658 -19.30 53.46 -9.95
N ALA A 659 -18.53 54.52 -10.20
CA ALA A 659 -17.47 54.96 -9.29
C ALA A 659 -18.04 55.47 -7.95
N ALA A 660 -19.19 56.14 -7.99
CA ALA A 660 -19.83 56.71 -6.82
C ALA A 660 -20.47 55.63 -5.91
N GLU A 661 -21.15 54.65 -6.50
CA GLU A 661 -21.70 53.47 -5.81
C GLU A 661 -20.60 52.72 -5.05
N ASN A 662 -19.48 52.41 -5.72
CA ASN A 662 -18.39 51.63 -5.15
C ASN A 662 -17.40 52.44 -4.30
N GLY A 663 -17.56 53.77 -4.20
CA GLY A 663 -16.74 54.62 -3.34
C GLY A 663 -15.34 54.95 -3.87
N HIS A 664 -15.13 54.86 -5.18
CA HIS A 664 -13.82 55.09 -5.82
C HIS A 664 -13.51 56.58 -5.96
N GLU A 665 -13.15 57.23 -4.85
CA GLU A 665 -12.90 58.67 -4.72
C GLU A 665 -12.02 59.24 -5.83
N ALA A 666 -10.86 58.62 -6.07
CA ALA A 666 -9.90 59.11 -7.06
C ALA A 666 -10.43 59.00 -8.49
N VAL A 667 -11.20 57.96 -8.81
CA VAL A 667 -11.87 57.83 -10.12
C VAL A 667 -12.94 58.91 -10.28
N VAL A 668 -13.76 59.14 -9.24
CA VAL A 668 -14.77 60.22 -9.25
C VAL A 668 -14.09 61.56 -9.53
N LYS A 669 -13.00 61.88 -8.83
CA LYS A 669 -12.22 63.10 -9.05
C LYS A 669 -11.73 63.22 -10.50
N LEU A 670 -11.17 62.16 -11.06
CA LEU A 670 -10.66 62.16 -12.44
C LEU A 670 -11.77 62.34 -13.49
N LEU A 671 -12.94 61.73 -13.27
CA LEU A 671 -14.09 61.91 -14.15
C LEU A 671 -14.61 63.37 -14.08
N LEU A 672 -14.72 63.94 -12.88
CA LEU A 672 -15.14 65.34 -12.71
C LEU A 672 -14.16 66.34 -13.35
N GLU A 673 -12.85 66.11 -13.22
CA GLU A 673 -11.80 66.94 -13.83
C GLU A 673 -11.82 66.89 -15.37
N ALA A 674 -12.39 65.85 -15.99
CA ALA A 674 -12.56 65.77 -17.44
C ALA A 674 -13.55 66.81 -18.01
N GLY A 675 -14.36 67.45 -17.16
CA GLY A 675 -15.15 68.66 -17.45
C GLY A 675 -16.38 68.46 -18.35
N LYS A 676 -16.65 67.24 -18.82
CA LYS A 676 -17.77 66.88 -19.71
C LYS A 676 -18.81 65.95 -19.07
N VAL A 677 -18.74 65.70 -17.77
CA VAL A 677 -19.56 64.70 -17.08
C VAL A 677 -20.86 65.29 -16.55
N ASP A 678 -21.97 64.61 -16.80
CA ASP A 678 -23.28 64.87 -16.18
C ASP A 678 -23.35 64.26 -14.77
N VAL A 679 -23.12 65.11 -13.77
CA VAL A 679 -23.07 64.73 -12.35
C VAL A 679 -24.43 64.30 -11.78
N ASP A 680 -25.53 64.68 -12.43
CA ASP A 680 -26.90 64.36 -12.00
C ASP A 680 -27.58 63.35 -12.92
N SER A 681 -26.81 62.66 -13.78
CA SER A 681 -27.35 61.65 -14.67
C SER A 681 -28.05 60.54 -13.88
N LYS A 682 -29.33 60.35 -14.17
CA LYS A 682 -30.18 59.32 -13.54
C LYS A 682 -30.08 57.98 -14.25
N ASP A 683 -30.07 56.91 -13.44
CA ASP A 683 -30.34 55.54 -13.87
C ASP A 683 -31.86 55.32 -14.13
N ASN A 684 -32.24 54.11 -14.54
CA ASN A 684 -33.63 53.75 -14.81
C ASN A 684 -34.54 53.81 -13.56
N ASP A 685 -33.97 53.74 -12.36
CA ASP A 685 -34.66 53.91 -11.08
C ASP A 685 -34.74 55.38 -10.64
N GLY A 686 -34.23 56.31 -11.46
CA GLY A 686 -34.20 57.74 -11.15
C GLY A 686 -33.08 58.14 -10.18
N GLN A 687 -32.13 57.26 -9.86
CA GLN A 687 -31.08 57.49 -8.87
C GLN A 687 -29.86 58.15 -9.51
N THR A 688 -29.36 59.22 -8.87
CA THR A 688 -28.14 59.94 -9.26
C THR A 688 -26.89 59.31 -8.62
N PRO A 689 -25.68 59.62 -9.12
CA PRO A 689 -24.43 59.22 -8.46
C PRO A 689 -24.37 59.63 -6.98
N LEU A 690 -24.90 60.81 -6.63
CA LEU A 690 -24.98 61.28 -5.24
C LEU A 690 -25.88 60.37 -4.38
N SER A 691 -27.06 60.00 -4.89
CA SER A 691 -28.00 59.10 -4.19
C SER A 691 -27.36 57.73 -3.90
N ARG A 692 -26.61 57.20 -4.87
CA ARG A 692 -25.89 55.94 -4.75
C ARG A 692 -24.73 55.97 -3.76
N ALA A 693 -23.88 57.01 -3.83
CA ALA A 693 -22.81 57.22 -2.85
C ALA A 693 -23.33 57.32 -1.41
N ALA A 694 -24.55 57.85 -1.23
CA ALA A 694 -25.23 57.99 0.05
C ALA A 694 -25.91 56.69 0.55
N SER A 695 -26.12 55.68 -0.30
CA SER A 695 -26.91 54.48 0.03
C SER A 695 -26.07 53.34 0.62
N TRP A 696 -25.20 52.70 -0.16
CA TRP A 696 -24.59 51.41 0.24
C TRP A 696 -23.30 51.55 1.06
N GLY A 697 -22.42 52.48 0.72
CA GLY A 697 -21.12 52.66 1.38
C GLY A 697 -21.00 53.86 2.31
N GLY A 698 -21.97 54.78 2.27
CA GLY A 698 -21.87 56.05 3.00
C GLY A 698 -20.60 56.83 2.63
N ASN A 699 -20.28 56.88 1.33
CA ASN A 699 -18.98 57.29 0.81
C ASN A 699 -18.76 58.81 0.97
N GLU A 700 -18.48 59.27 2.18
CA GLU A 700 -18.41 60.68 2.57
C GLU A 700 -17.47 61.50 1.67
N ALA A 701 -16.31 60.93 1.31
CA ALA A 701 -15.33 61.60 0.45
C ALA A 701 -15.85 61.81 -0.98
N VAL A 702 -16.50 60.80 -1.56
CA VAL A 702 -17.17 60.91 -2.87
C VAL A 702 -18.29 61.95 -2.83
N ILE A 703 -19.08 61.97 -1.76
CA ILE A 703 -20.17 62.94 -1.58
C ILE A 703 -19.60 64.36 -1.50
N LYS A 704 -18.53 64.59 -0.73
CA LYS A 704 -17.85 65.89 -0.71
C LYS A 704 -17.38 66.32 -2.10
N LEU A 705 -16.71 65.43 -2.85
CA LEU A 705 -16.25 65.74 -4.20
C LEU A 705 -17.41 66.10 -5.15
N LEU A 706 -18.53 65.38 -5.08
CA LEU A 706 -19.71 65.67 -5.89
C LEU A 706 -20.31 67.03 -5.51
N LEU A 707 -20.46 67.34 -4.21
CA LEU A 707 -21.00 68.61 -3.72
C LEU A 707 -20.10 69.81 -4.06
N GLU A 708 -18.77 69.64 -4.01
CA GLU A 708 -17.78 70.68 -4.35
C GLU A 708 -17.87 71.16 -5.80
N THR A 709 -18.50 70.39 -6.69
CA THR A 709 -18.74 70.82 -8.08
C THR A 709 -19.71 72.01 -8.19
N GLY A 710 -20.57 72.21 -7.17
CA GLY A 710 -21.61 73.25 -7.14
C GLY A 710 -22.72 73.08 -8.18
N LYS A 711 -22.75 71.94 -8.90
CA LYS A 711 -23.72 71.65 -9.97
C LYS A 711 -24.72 70.55 -9.61
N VAL A 712 -24.49 69.84 -8.52
CA VAL A 712 -25.26 68.65 -8.12
C VAL A 712 -26.58 69.05 -7.46
N ASP A 713 -27.67 68.42 -7.88
CA ASP A 713 -28.99 68.50 -7.25
C ASP A 713 -29.08 67.58 -6.02
N VAL A 714 -28.86 68.16 -4.84
CA VAL A 714 -28.89 67.45 -3.55
C VAL A 714 -30.25 66.90 -3.15
N ASP A 715 -31.32 67.46 -3.73
CA ASP A 715 -32.72 67.08 -3.45
C ASP A 715 -33.32 66.22 -4.58
N SER A 716 -32.48 65.74 -5.51
CA SER A 716 -32.94 64.93 -6.62
C SER A 716 -33.63 63.65 -6.14
N LYS A 717 -34.87 63.46 -6.58
CA LYS A 717 -35.68 62.29 -6.20
C LYS A 717 -35.53 61.15 -7.19
N ASP A 718 -35.45 59.95 -6.65
CA ASP A 718 -35.61 58.70 -7.40
C ASP A 718 -37.09 58.41 -7.71
N ASN A 719 -37.36 57.31 -8.41
CA ASN A 719 -38.72 56.90 -8.80
C ASN A 719 -39.63 56.59 -7.59
N ASP A 720 -39.06 56.28 -6.43
CA ASP A 720 -39.79 56.07 -5.16
C ASP A 720 -39.94 57.38 -4.36
N GLY A 721 -39.47 58.51 -4.90
CA GLY A 721 -39.52 59.81 -4.25
C GLY A 721 -38.45 60.02 -3.17
N ARG A 722 -37.46 59.13 -3.05
CA ARG A 722 -36.40 59.22 -2.05
C ARG A 722 -35.28 60.15 -2.53
N THR A 723 -34.80 61.00 -1.62
CA THR A 723 -33.62 61.86 -1.83
C THR A 723 -32.35 61.17 -1.34
N PRO A 724 -31.15 61.63 -1.75
CA PRO A 724 -29.88 61.14 -1.19
C PRO A 724 -29.84 61.17 0.34
N LEU A 725 -30.41 62.21 0.96
CA LEU A 725 -30.53 62.33 2.41
C LEU A 725 -31.38 61.21 3.02
N LEU A 726 -32.52 60.90 2.40
CA LEU A 726 -33.39 59.83 2.86
C LEU A 726 -32.71 58.46 2.74
N ARG A 727 -32.00 58.21 1.63
CA ARG A 727 -31.21 56.98 1.43
C ARG A 727 -30.10 56.83 2.49
N ALA A 728 -29.37 57.90 2.81
CA ALA A 728 -28.37 57.89 3.88
C ALA A 728 -28.98 57.59 5.26
N ALA A 729 -30.16 58.17 5.55
CA ALA A 729 -30.87 57.93 6.80
C ALA A 729 -31.43 56.51 6.91
N GLU A 730 -32.03 55.99 5.83
CA GLU A 730 -32.56 54.61 5.75
C GLU A 730 -31.46 53.56 5.98
N ASN A 731 -30.25 53.81 5.47
CA ASN A 731 -29.11 52.90 5.62
C ASN A 731 -28.21 53.19 6.84
N GLY A 732 -28.56 54.18 7.68
CA GLY A 732 -27.87 54.45 8.95
C GLY A 732 -26.54 55.23 8.85
N HIS A 733 -26.28 55.93 7.75
CA HIS A 733 -25.03 56.67 7.52
C HIS A 733 -25.06 58.07 8.15
N GLU A 734 -24.93 58.15 9.48
CA GLU A 734 -25.09 59.39 10.26
C GLU A 734 -24.15 60.54 9.81
N ALA A 735 -22.91 60.24 9.46
CA ALA A 735 -21.94 61.23 8.98
C ALA A 735 -22.37 61.85 7.64
N VAL A 736 -22.88 61.03 6.73
CA VAL A 736 -23.42 61.47 5.43
C VAL A 736 -24.69 62.28 5.61
N VAL A 737 -25.58 61.88 6.53
CA VAL A 737 -26.79 62.65 6.87
C VAL A 737 -26.43 64.06 7.33
N LYS A 738 -25.46 64.19 8.25
CA LYS A 738 -24.99 65.50 8.73
C LYS A 738 -24.35 66.33 7.60
N LEU A 739 -23.57 65.70 6.74
CA LEU A 739 -22.93 66.35 5.60
C LEU A 739 -23.98 66.89 4.62
N LEU A 740 -24.93 66.07 4.17
CA LEU A 740 -25.99 66.48 3.24
C LEU A 740 -26.88 67.58 3.85
N GLN A 741 -27.22 67.50 5.14
CA GLN A 741 -27.97 68.53 5.85
C GLN A 741 -27.27 69.90 5.85
N SER A 742 -25.94 69.94 5.94
CA SER A 742 -25.20 71.21 5.91
C SER A 742 -25.23 71.92 4.54
N PHE A 743 -25.50 71.20 3.45
CA PHE A 743 -25.59 71.77 2.10
C PHE A 743 -27.03 72.08 1.66
N ILE A 744 -28.04 71.45 2.28
CA ILE A 744 -29.47 71.74 2.05
C ILE A 744 -29.90 73.03 2.79
N ALA A 745 -29.18 73.44 3.85
CA ALA A 745 -29.52 74.60 4.69
C ALA A 745 -28.94 75.95 4.18
N THR A 746 -28.24 75.95 3.05
CA THR A 746 -27.69 77.12 2.34
C THR A 746 -28.38 77.28 0.99
#